data_AF-A0A1Q2MF57-F1
#
_entry.id   AF-A0A1Q2MF57-F1
#
_cell.length_a   1.000
_cell.length_b   1.000
_cell.length_c   1.000
_cell.angle_alpha   90.00
_cell.angle_beta   90.00
_cell.angle_gamma   90.00
#
_symmetry.space_group_name_H-M   'P 1'
#
loop_
_entity.id
_entity.type
_entity.pdbx_description
1 polymer ?
#
loop_
_entity_poly.entity_id
_entity_poly.type
_entity_poly.pdbx_seq_one_letter_code
_entity_poly.pdbx_strand_id
1 'polypeptide(L)'
;MTRLIYVVSCFYAITSGQNTSMLNYTPLSNEAKHTGQLAKYDGAACASQTINVDGMELKINVPVKASAYDMIPVTYSLTKSSDNDGNTAIAATAFEEPEKTTGENFYDLNIPGDMGLKIEYLGSIGADYNNENYIPLTKDPKTAVSPFPPFNRDEFTASSTIKPADIIWFKFRITNTGNTIQDPEGFAGSFGEPFIYKFDDNGNEQWKGKLTNLFVRQLEYLYPGDSIEQWINFNCPALGAQCLGLSEGNYKINLRMVCRFYDKYDWMANIWSGTEFCRLEVPIKVSHQKEITPITSIFTMAEPMDRMPGYFGAFEEFMSSFHIISNESDKKVYDKVLYLQVAPWTKQISVKLIYDKSRKIAVVRFPIQIDDKTLRVKYNPRNMLVVEEDGKYEPAFVAQAMPAMRAGYQLGPYPETAMYEFLKEMKELGVNVVANTAGNWWIPEVSGRKGVEMHSACYKYFYDVLVRKLDMKVIGWSVYPPSAPHWYKHAENLLGKKIEFATVSSGYTSGPTSVQAVDMADPVVPEMIAAWVNYQYQRWGDTWFRSKDGRMPIDIEDTWGWMRDDINIRYGLGELGLKRMHQWLQNKYGNIAQLNRVWNSTYEDFADINPFEGQNMKNGGYTFDNRSLVFYDWNSATEDLDCFRTELRLEMYKKANEILQRTIPGAELAPRTEGANLIMKAAADDENMKWRHVYYSQRRNAFVYDVVRSKDVFHFYSDYTTMPFTPSQWREAIRRMVGDGVLPMFLPQFDHMRDILLNPDYGLDYQMHYNLEMPSKGVMVHCLMAAYPWWKATYEEGGAPGILWSDYLCDGFATQTQKHELMLLNEQFKLMDKQ
;
A
#
# COMPACT_ATOMS: atom_id res chain seq x y z
N MET A 1 32.60 -49.56 2.21
CA MET A 1 31.60 -49.04 3.15
C MET A 1 31.00 -47.79 2.53
N THR A 2 29.86 -48.01 1.88
CA THR A 2 29.14 -47.07 1.01
C THR A 2 28.11 -46.35 1.87
N ARG A 3 28.12 -45.00 1.91
CA ARG A 3 27.02 -44.21 2.50
C ARG A 3 26.22 -43.59 1.37
N LEU A 4 25.01 -44.12 1.22
CA LEU A 4 23.97 -43.74 0.28
C LEU A 4 23.44 -42.34 0.62
N ILE A 5 23.45 -41.45 -0.37
CA ILE A 5 22.72 -40.18 -0.37
C ILE A 5 21.37 -40.46 -1.03
N TYR A 6 20.27 -40.28 -0.30
CA TYR A 6 18.93 -40.27 -0.89
C TYR A 6 18.69 -38.89 -1.52
N VAL A 7 18.83 -38.81 -2.84
CA VAL A 7 18.27 -37.73 -3.65
C VAL A 7 16.86 -38.17 -4.01
N VAL A 8 15.85 -37.54 -3.41
CA VAL A 8 14.46 -37.68 -3.87
C VAL A 8 14.29 -36.74 -5.06
N SER A 9 14.53 -37.28 -6.25
CA SER A 9 14.22 -36.65 -7.53
C SER A 9 12.70 -36.72 -7.73
N CYS A 10 11.97 -35.65 -7.42
CA CYS A 10 10.61 -35.48 -7.91
C CYS A 10 10.68 -35.14 -9.41
N PHE A 11 10.62 -36.17 -10.25
CA PHE A 11 10.28 -36.00 -11.66
C PHE A 11 8.80 -35.58 -11.72
N TYR A 12 8.54 -34.28 -11.86
CA TYR A 12 7.27 -33.82 -12.39
C TYR A 12 7.21 -34.24 -13.86
N ALA A 13 6.37 -35.22 -14.16
CA ALA A 13 5.92 -35.46 -15.51
C ALA A 13 5.22 -34.19 -16.00
N ILE A 14 5.83 -33.50 -16.95
CA ILE A 14 5.18 -32.46 -17.75
C ILE A 14 4.11 -33.17 -18.58
N THR A 15 2.89 -33.24 -18.06
CA THR A 15 1.73 -33.54 -18.89
C THR A 15 1.49 -32.34 -19.78
N SER A 16 1.95 -32.44 -21.03
CA SER A 16 1.54 -31.57 -22.12
C SER A 16 0.01 -31.63 -22.30
N GLY A 17 -0.66 -30.48 -22.28
CA GLY A 17 -1.98 -30.33 -22.93
C GLY A 17 -3.20 -30.24 -22.00
N GLN A 18 -3.16 -29.42 -20.96
CA GLN A 18 -4.39 -28.75 -20.51
C GLN A 18 -4.38 -27.34 -21.09
N ASN A 19 -5.38 -27.01 -21.92
CA ASN A 19 -5.66 -25.63 -22.33
C ASN A 19 -5.96 -24.82 -21.06
N THR A 20 -4.96 -24.17 -20.48
CA THR A 20 -5.17 -23.23 -19.38
C THR A 20 -5.86 -22.00 -19.94
N SER A 21 -6.98 -21.63 -19.34
CA SER A 21 -7.77 -20.49 -19.80
C SER A 21 -7.07 -19.18 -19.43
N MET A 22 -6.83 -18.30 -20.41
CA MET A 22 -6.30 -16.96 -20.12
C MET A 22 -7.27 -16.17 -19.22
N LEU A 23 -6.71 -15.44 -18.26
CA LEU A 23 -7.47 -14.63 -17.31
C LEU A 23 -8.01 -13.35 -17.95
N ASN A 24 -9.23 -12.97 -17.59
CA ASN A 24 -9.82 -11.69 -17.96
C ASN A 24 -10.09 -10.87 -16.71
N TYR A 25 -9.37 -9.76 -16.55
CA TYR A 25 -9.60 -8.80 -15.48
C TYR A 25 -10.29 -7.56 -16.06
N THR A 26 -11.62 -7.50 -15.92
CA THR A 26 -12.47 -6.47 -16.56
C THR A 26 -13.39 -5.75 -15.56
N PRO A 27 -12.90 -5.33 -14.38
CA PRO A 27 -13.77 -4.79 -13.34
C PRO A 27 -14.45 -3.48 -13.76
N LEU A 28 -13.79 -2.66 -14.59
CA LEU A 28 -14.27 -1.32 -14.94
C LEU A 28 -15.38 -1.38 -16.00
N SER A 29 -15.24 -2.22 -17.03
CA SER A 29 -16.31 -2.39 -18.03
C SER A 29 -17.51 -3.14 -17.46
N ASN A 30 -17.31 -4.06 -16.49
CA ASN A 30 -18.41 -4.70 -15.78
C ASN A 30 -19.22 -3.67 -14.95
N GLU A 31 -18.54 -2.76 -14.26
CA GLU A 31 -19.17 -1.62 -13.58
C GLU A 31 -19.93 -0.72 -14.57
N ALA A 32 -19.32 -0.37 -15.70
CA ALA A 32 -19.92 0.51 -16.70
C ALA A 32 -21.17 -0.12 -17.35
N LYS A 33 -21.19 -1.44 -17.53
CA LYS A 33 -22.38 -2.20 -17.96
C LYS A 33 -23.46 -2.18 -16.87
N HIS A 34 -23.07 -2.48 -15.63
CA HIS A 34 -23.99 -2.53 -14.49
C HIS A 34 -24.70 -1.19 -14.26
N THR A 35 -23.96 -0.08 -14.38
CA THR A 35 -24.49 1.29 -14.20
C THR A 35 -25.18 1.84 -15.45
N GLY A 36 -25.16 1.12 -16.57
CA GLY A 36 -25.68 1.59 -17.86
C GLY A 36 -24.89 2.74 -18.49
N GLN A 37 -23.70 3.06 -17.98
CA GLN A 37 -22.85 4.14 -18.48
C GLN A 37 -22.53 3.98 -19.98
N LEU A 38 -22.31 2.75 -20.43
CA LEU A 38 -21.95 2.46 -21.82
C LEU A 38 -23.04 2.85 -22.84
N ALA A 39 -24.31 2.90 -22.43
CA ALA A 39 -25.42 3.24 -23.34
C ALA A 39 -25.29 4.65 -23.92
N LYS A 40 -24.54 5.55 -23.26
CA LYS A 40 -24.23 6.90 -23.80
C LYS A 40 -23.44 6.86 -25.11
N TYR A 41 -22.74 5.75 -25.37
CA TYR A 41 -21.86 5.59 -26.52
C TYR A 41 -22.52 4.81 -27.66
N ASP A 42 -23.76 4.35 -27.48
CA ASP A 42 -24.54 3.70 -28.54
C ASP A 42 -24.85 4.70 -29.66
N GLY A 43 -24.28 4.46 -30.84
CA GLY A 43 -24.41 5.37 -31.98
C GLY A 43 -23.67 6.70 -31.83
N ALA A 44 -22.75 6.82 -30.87
CA ALA A 44 -21.91 8.01 -30.73
C ALA A 44 -21.03 8.22 -31.97
N ALA A 45 -20.70 9.48 -32.26
CA ALA A 45 -19.78 9.80 -33.34
C ALA A 45 -18.39 9.23 -33.03
N CYS A 46 -17.85 8.44 -33.96
CA CYS A 46 -16.54 7.82 -33.85
C CYS A 46 -15.61 8.32 -34.94
N ALA A 47 -14.32 8.39 -34.61
CA ALA A 47 -13.24 8.48 -35.58
C ALA A 47 -12.73 7.07 -35.87
N SER A 48 -12.38 6.82 -37.14
CA SER A 48 -11.95 5.51 -37.62
C SER A 48 -10.59 5.62 -38.26
N GLN A 49 -9.71 4.67 -37.96
CA GLN A 49 -8.41 4.55 -38.61
C GLN A 49 -8.00 3.08 -38.75
N THR A 50 -7.07 2.82 -39.67
CA THR A 50 -6.52 1.49 -39.92
C THR A 50 -5.01 1.53 -39.76
N ILE A 51 -4.45 0.58 -39.02
CA ILE A 51 -3.01 0.38 -38.90
C ILE A 51 -2.63 -1.03 -39.31
N ASN A 52 -1.37 -1.20 -39.73
CA ASN A 52 -0.85 -2.48 -40.21
C ASN A 52 0.51 -2.78 -39.58
N VAL A 53 0.71 -4.03 -39.18
CA VAL A 53 2.01 -4.58 -38.72
C VAL A 53 2.15 -5.99 -39.28
N ASP A 54 3.21 -6.24 -40.05
CA ASP A 54 3.60 -7.59 -40.54
C ASP A 54 2.43 -8.44 -41.06
N GLY A 55 1.63 -7.87 -41.98
CA GLY A 55 0.49 -8.56 -42.59
C GLY A 55 -0.74 -8.71 -41.68
N MET A 56 -0.75 -8.08 -40.51
CA MET A 56 -1.94 -7.87 -39.70
C MET A 56 -2.54 -6.50 -39.99
N GLU A 57 -3.85 -6.46 -40.23
CA GLU A 57 -4.62 -5.23 -40.40
C GLU A 57 -5.53 -5.04 -39.19
N LEU A 58 -5.44 -3.89 -38.51
CA LEU A 58 -6.32 -3.53 -37.41
C LEU A 58 -7.13 -2.29 -37.79
N LYS A 59 -8.44 -2.47 -37.95
CA LYS A 59 -9.42 -1.38 -38.12
C LYS A 59 -9.97 -1.00 -36.76
N ILE A 60 -9.97 0.29 -36.45
CA ILE A 60 -10.28 0.79 -35.11
C ILE A 60 -11.32 1.90 -35.22
N ASN A 61 -12.31 1.92 -34.34
CA ASN A 61 -13.19 3.06 -34.14
C ASN A 61 -13.22 3.48 -32.67
N VAL A 62 -13.08 4.78 -32.42
CA VAL A 62 -13.03 5.39 -31.09
C VAL A 62 -14.02 6.57 -31.03
N PRO A 63 -14.84 6.69 -29.96
CA PRO A 63 -15.68 7.87 -29.75
C PRO A 63 -14.86 9.17 -29.73
N VAL A 64 -15.35 10.21 -30.41
CA VAL A 64 -14.66 11.52 -30.46
C VAL A 64 -14.94 12.40 -29.24
N LYS A 65 -15.91 12.00 -28.41
CA LYS A 65 -16.29 12.67 -27.17
C LYS A 65 -16.53 11.64 -26.07
N ALA A 66 -16.19 12.00 -24.84
CA ALA A 66 -16.49 11.21 -23.65
C ALA A 66 -16.72 12.11 -22.43
N SER A 67 -17.34 11.58 -21.37
CA SER A 67 -17.35 12.26 -20.08
C SER A 67 -16.12 11.84 -19.27
N ALA A 68 -15.64 12.73 -18.41
CA ALA A 68 -14.58 12.42 -17.46
C ALA A 68 -14.93 11.17 -16.62
N TYR A 69 -13.97 10.25 -16.51
CA TYR A 69 -14.04 8.97 -15.80
C TYR A 69 -15.04 7.94 -16.35
N ASP A 70 -15.66 8.19 -17.52
CA ASP A 70 -16.46 7.17 -18.20
C ASP A 70 -15.57 6.09 -18.84
N MET A 71 -16.06 4.85 -18.88
CA MET A 71 -15.54 3.81 -19.76
C MET A 71 -16.05 4.06 -21.18
N ILE A 72 -15.16 4.07 -22.15
CA ILE A 72 -15.50 4.20 -23.57
C ILE A 72 -15.27 2.89 -24.33
N PRO A 73 -16.11 2.55 -25.32
CA PRO A 73 -15.88 1.42 -26.20
C PRO A 73 -14.90 1.79 -27.33
N VAL A 74 -13.77 1.08 -27.41
CA VAL A 74 -12.86 1.07 -28.57
C VAL A 74 -13.15 -0.20 -29.38
N THR A 75 -13.94 -0.05 -30.43
CA THR A 75 -14.28 -1.18 -31.31
C THR A 75 -13.14 -1.45 -32.28
N TYR A 76 -12.82 -2.72 -32.52
CA TYR A 76 -11.81 -3.07 -33.50
C TYR A 76 -12.10 -4.38 -34.24
N SER A 77 -11.53 -4.47 -35.45
CA SER A 77 -11.48 -5.67 -36.28
C SER A 77 -10.03 -5.95 -36.63
N LEU A 78 -9.45 -7.01 -36.07
CA LEU A 78 -8.12 -7.50 -36.43
C LEU A 78 -8.23 -8.60 -37.48
N THR A 79 -7.51 -8.46 -38.59
CA THR A 79 -7.30 -9.52 -39.58
C THR A 79 -5.85 -10.00 -39.54
N LYS A 80 -5.61 -11.30 -39.32
CA LYS A 80 -4.28 -11.92 -39.34
C LYS A 80 -4.07 -12.70 -40.64
N SER A 81 -2.87 -12.61 -41.23
CA SER A 81 -2.45 -13.47 -42.34
C SER A 81 -2.28 -14.93 -41.88
N SER A 82 -2.24 -15.90 -42.81
CA SER A 82 -2.00 -17.31 -42.48
C SER A 82 -0.64 -17.60 -41.87
N ASP A 83 0.31 -16.70 -42.07
CA ASP A 83 1.72 -16.91 -41.72
C ASP A 83 2.06 -16.29 -40.35
N ASN A 84 1.08 -15.65 -39.70
CA ASN A 84 1.24 -14.97 -38.42
C ASN A 84 0.88 -15.90 -37.25
N ASP A 85 1.87 -16.64 -36.77
CA ASP A 85 1.78 -17.63 -35.70
C ASP A 85 2.39 -17.16 -34.36
N GLY A 86 2.61 -15.84 -34.18
CA GLY A 86 2.90 -15.21 -32.88
C GLY A 86 1.68 -14.56 -32.19
N ASN A 87 1.76 -14.36 -30.87
CA ASN A 87 0.76 -13.66 -30.08
C ASN A 87 0.63 -12.20 -30.53
N THR A 88 -0.58 -11.68 -30.44
CA THR A 88 -0.88 -10.30 -30.84
C THR A 88 -1.54 -9.57 -29.69
N ALA A 89 -0.98 -8.43 -29.32
CA ALA A 89 -1.58 -7.55 -28.33
C ALA A 89 -2.22 -6.34 -29.00
N ILE A 90 -3.39 -5.97 -28.49
CA ILE A 90 -4.08 -4.73 -28.82
C ILE A 90 -4.26 -3.97 -27.53
N ALA A 91 -3.61 -2.81 -27.41
CA ALA A 91 -3.66 -1.99 -26.20
C ALA A 91 -4.26 -0.62 -26.53
N ALA A 92 -4.95 -0.02 -25.55
CA ALA A 92 -5.31 1.39 -25.63
C ALA A 92 -4.95 2.13 -24.34
N THR A 93 -4.48 3.35 -24.50
CA THR A 93 -4.09 4.22 -23.39
C THR A 93 -4.67 5.62 -23.53
N ALA A 94 -4.96 6.23 -22.38
CA ALA A 94 -5.49 7.59 -22.24
C ALA A 94 -4.55 8.53 -21.47
N PHE A 95 -3.36 8.05 -21.10
CA PHE A 95 -2.35 8.80 -20.35
C PHE A 95 -1.28 9.48 -21.23
N GLU A 96 -1.14 9.06 -22.49
CA GLU A 96 -0.07 9.57 -23.35
C GLU A 96 -0.23 11.07 -23.65
N GLU A 97 0.79 11.84 -23.29
CA GLU A 97 0.89 13.26 -23.60
C GLU A 97 1.34 13.48 -25.06
N PRO A 98 0.53 14.13 -25.92
CA PRO A 98 0.91 14.42 -27.30
C PRO A 98 2.23 15.19 -27.40
N GLU A 99 2.48 16.10 -26.45
CA GLU A 99 3.67 16.95 -26.41
C GLU A 99 4.96 16.17 -26.09
N LYS A 100 4.84 15.06 -25.36
CA LYS A 100 5.96 14.17 -25.00
C LYS A 100 6.20 13.09 -26.04
N THR A 101 5.15 12.61 -26.70
CA THR A 101 5.26 11.57 -27.73
C THR A 101 5.82 12.11 -29.05
N THR A 102 5.50 13.37 -29.40
CA THR A 102 5.94 14.00 -30.66
C THR A 102 5.65 13.18 -31.93
N GLY A 103 4.63 12.30 -31.87
CA GLY A 103 4.25 11.41 -32.95
C GLY A 103 5.03 10.08 -33.01
N GLU A 104 6.04 9.86 -32.17
CA GLU A 104 6.78 8.60 -32.09
C GLU A 104 5.91 7.46 -31.53
N ASN A 105 6.24 6.22 -31.87
CA ASN A 105 5.51 5.04 -31.39
C ASN A 105 6.22 4.46 -30.17
N PHE A 106 5.57 4.55 -29.01
CA PHE A 106 6.10 3.99 -27.77
C PHE A 106 5.29 2.81 -27.27
N TYR A 107 5.99 1.87 -26.66
CA TYR A 107 5.41 0.80 -25.86
C TYR A 107 5.04 1.33 -24.47
N ASP A 108 4.14 0.62 -23.81
CA ASP A 108 3.81 0.85 -22.40
C ASP A 108 4.38 -0.28 -21.56
N LEU A 109 4.54 -0.03 -20.26
CA LEU A 109 5.15 -1.02 -19.38
C LEU A 109 4.31 -2.32 -19.23
N ASN A 110 3.00 -2.27 -19.51
CA ASN A 110 2.13 -3.46 -19.48
C ASN A 110 2.40 -4.45 -20.63
N ILE A 111 2.91 -3.96 -21.77
CA ILE A 111 3.32 -4.75 -22.93
C ILE A 111 4.59 -4.09 -23.48
N PRO A 112 5.74 -4.28 -22.81
CA PRO A 112 6.92 -3.46 -23.03
C PRO A 112 7.68 -3.90 -24.29
N GLY A 113 8.35 -2.93 -24.91
CA GLY A 113 9.33 -3.15 -25.97
C GLY A 113 10.74 -3.18 -25.39
N ASP A 114 11.60 -2.29 -25.88
CA ASP A 114 12.90 -2.02 -25.27
C ASP A 114 12.73 -1.10 -24.05
N MET A 115 13.11 -1.58 -22.87
CA MET A 115 13.14 -0.82 -21.62
C MET A 115 14.57 -0.34 -21.30
N GLY A 116 15.36 -0.05 -22.32
CA GLY A 116 16.68 0.55 -22.16
C GLY A 116 16.64 1.73 -21.18
N LEU A 117 17.50 1.66 -20.17
CA LEU A 117 17.78 2.78 -19.29
C LEU A 117 19.27 3.08 -19.33
N LYS A 118 19.62 4.32 -19.00
CA LYS A 118 20.97 4.70 -18.59
C LYS A 118 20.91 5.19 -17.16
N ILE A 119 21.74 4.60 -16.30
CA ILE A 119 21.84 5.01 -14.89
C ILE A 119 23.26 5.50 -14.64
N GLU A 120 23.38 6.70 -14.07
CA GLU A 120 24.65 7.36 -13.81
C GLU A 120 24.78 7.67 -12.32
N TYR A 121 25.89 7.29 -11.69
CA TYR A 121 26.25 7.77 -10.36
C TYR A 121 26.89 9.16 -10.49
N LEU A 122 26.32 10.15 -9.80
CA LEU A 122 26.77 11.55 -9.90
C LEU A 122 27.73 11.94 -8.76
N GLY A 123 27.69 11.24 -7.62
CA GLY A 123 28.48 11.57 -6.42
C GLY A 123 27.70 11.40 -5.13
N SER A 124 28.29 11.84 -4.01
CA SER A 124 27.73 11.65 -2.68
C SER A 124 27.89 12.88 -1.76
N ILE A 125 27.08 12.92 -0.70
CA ILE A 125 27.22 13.82 0.45
C ILE A 125 27.30 12.97 1.73
N GLY A 126 28.30 13.23 2.57
CA GLY A 126 28.38 12.73 3.93
C GLY A 126 27.81 13.75 4.94
N ALA A 127 27.40 13.29 6.12
CA ALA A 127 27.08 14.15 7.25
C ALA A 127 27.34 13.46 8.59
N ASP A 128 27.72 14.25 9.59
CA ASP A 128 27.99 13.79 10.95
C ASP A 128 27.00 14.39 11.95
N TYR A 129 26.56 13.58 12.91
CA TYR A 129 25.55 13.97 13.90
C TYR A 129 26.05 15.08 14.84
N ASN A 130 25.21 16.09 15.03
CA ASN A 130 25.45 17.16 15.99
C ASN A 130 24.89 16.80 17.37
N ASN A 131 25.53 15.84 18.04
CA ASN A 131 25.11 15.36 19.36
C ASN A 131 25.13 16.45 20.45
N GLU A 132 25.99 17.47 20.30
CA GLU A 132 26.15 18.54 21.29
C GLU A 132 24.94 19.48 21.33
N ASN A 133 24.36 19.79 20.16
CA ASN A 133 23.22 20.69 20.05
C ASN A 133 21.86 19.98 19.99
N TYR A 134 21.86 18.64 19.94
CA TYR A 134 20.62 17.87 19.86
C TYR A 134 19.84 17.92 21.17
N ILE A 135 18.55 18.26 21.09
CA ILE A 135 17.67 18.30 22.26
C ILE A 135 16.72 17.08 22.20
N PRO A 136 17.00 16.01 22.97
CA PRO A 136 16.11 14.85 23.02
C PRO A 136 14.84 15.19 23.79
N LEU A 137 13.71 14.60 23.40
CA LEU A 137 12.47 14.64 24.18
C LEU A 137 12.68 14.01 25.55
N THR A 138 11.92 14.50 26.52
CA THR A 138 11.88 13.95 27.87
C THR A 138 10.44 13.61 28.24
N LYS A 139 10.22 13.11 29.46
CA LYS A 139 8.85 12.96 29.99
C LYS A 139 8.10 14.29 30.15
N ASP A 140 8.80 15.43 30.11
CA ASP A 140 8.15 16.75 30.06
C ASP A 140 7.80 17.08 28.60
N PRO A 141 6.50 17.14 28.23
CA PRO A 141 6.07 17.45 26.88
C PRO A 141 6.47 18.87 26.43
N LYS A 142 6.89 19.75 27.36
CA LYS A 142 7.37 21.11 27.08
C LYS A 142 8.86 21.19 26.74
N THR A 143 9.52 20.05 26.58
CA THR A 143 10.92 20.01 26.11
C THR A 143 11.09 20.89 24.85
N ALA A 144 12.13 21.73 24.83
CA ALA A 144 12.37 22.66 23.72
C ALA A 144 12.52 21.95 22.37
N VAL A 145 12.17 22.64 21.29
CA VAL A 145 12.34 22.13 19.92
C VAL A 145 13.84 22.01 19.62
N SER A 146 14.27 20.85 19.14
CA SER A 146 15.66 20.61 18.74
C SER A 146 16.01 21.38 17.47
N PRO A 147 17.25 21.88 17.33
CA PRO A 147 17.78 22.31 16.03
C PRO A 147 17.63 21.21 14.97
N PHE A 148 17.33 21.61 13.73
CA PHE A 148 17.12 20.71 12.61
C PHE A 148 17.74 21.29 11.31
N PRO A 149 18.45 20.48 10.49
CA PRO A 149 18.75 19.06 10.71
C PRO A 149 19.75 18.83 11.86
N PRO A 150 19.75 17.65 12.50
CA PRO A 150 20.59 17.36 13.66
C PRO A 150 22.01 16.89 13.25
N PHE A 151 22.54 17.40 12.14
CA PHE A 151 23.84 17.00 11.57
C PHE A 151 24.48 18.14 10.77
N ASN A 152 25.80 18.03 10.59
CA ASN A 152 26.58 18.91 9.73
C ASN A 152 26.90 18.18 8.43
N ARG A 153 26.61 18.80 7.28
CA ARG A 153 26.83 18.21 5.95
C ARG A 153 28.23 18.52 5.44
N ASP A 154 28.82 17.57 4.74
CA ASP A 154 29.98 17.77 3.89
C ASP A 154 29.59 18.42 2.54
N GLU A 155 30.61 18.81 1.77
CA GLU A 155 30.44 19.23 0.37
C GLU A 155 30.11 18.04 -0.54
N PHE A 156 29.26 18.27 -1.53
CA PHE A 156 28.99 17.29 -2.58
C PHE A 156 30.27 16.94 -3.34
N THR A 157 30.54 15.64 -3.45
CA THR A 157 31.76 15.15 -4.08
C THR A 157 31.44 14.10 -5.14
N ALA A 158 31.84 14.36 -6.39
CA ALA A 158 31.80 13.40 -7.49
C ALA A 158 33.05 12.50 -7.44
N SER A 159 33.00 11.41 -6.69
CA SER A 159 34.14 10.50 -6.48
C SER A 159 33.70 9.06 -6.19
N SER A 160 34.51 8.08 -6.59
CA SER A 160 34.38 6.68 -6.12
C SER A 160 34.98 6.48 -4.73
N THR A 161 35.84 7.40 -4.28
CA THR A 161 36.40 7.42 -2.92
C THR A 161 35.65 8.45 -2.08
N ILE A 162 35.08 8.02 -0.96
CA ILE A 162 34.31 8.86 -0.05
C ILE A 162 34.86 8.79 1.38
N LYS A 163 34.52 9.76 2.22
CA LYS A 163 34.89 9.73 3.63
C LYS A 163 33.88 8.92 4.45
N PRO A 164 34.32 8.27 5.53
CA PRO A 164 33.41 7.81 6.57
C PRO A 164 32.59 9.00 7.11
N ALA A 165 31.31 8.78 7.36
CA ALA A 165 30.39 9.73 7.99
C ALA A 165 29.25 8.96 8.68
N ASP A 166 28.55 9.60 9.62
CA ASP A 166 27.38 9.01 10.29
C ASP A 166 26.20 8.74 9.34
N ILE A 167 26.07 9.56 8.28
CA ILE A 167 25.07 9.42 7.22
C ILE A 167 25.69 9.70 5.86
N ILE A 168 25.35 8.91 4.84
CA ILE A 168 25.80 9.14 3.47
C ILE A 168 24.62 9.02 2.49
N TRP A 169 24.51 10.01 1.59
CA TRP A 169 23.59 9.99 0.45
C TRP A 169 24.35 9.91 -0.86
N PHE A 170 23.85 9.09 -1.77
CA PHE A 170 24.37 8.87 -3.12
C PHE A 170 23.37 9.39 -4.14
N LYS A 171 23.83 10.19 -5.11
CA LYS A 171 22.98 10.77 -6.15
C LYS A 171 23.10 9.98 -7.45
N PHE A 172 21.97 9.68 -8.05
CA PHE A 172 21.89 8.99 -9.34
C PHE A 172 21.06 9.80 -10.33
N ARG A 173 21.42 9.73 -11.61
CA ARG A 173 20.57 10.13 -12.74
C ARG A 173 20.08 8.89 -13.46
N ILE A 174 18.79 8.85 -13.77
CA ILE A 174 18.17 7.79 -14.57
C ILE A 174 17.59 8.44 -15.81
N THR A 175 17.98 7.94 -16.99
CA THR A 175 17.50 8.39 -18.29
C THR A 175 16.83 7.23 -19.01
N ASN A 176 15.63 7.44 -19.55
CA ASN A 176 15.01 6.45 -20.42
C ASN A 176 15.63 6.52 -21.81
N THR A 177 16.28 5.44 -22.24
CA THR A 177 16.95 5.35 -23.55
C THR A 177 16.30 4.32 -24.48
N GLY A 178 15.29 3.61 -23.99
CA GLY A 178 14.53 2.62 -24.74
C GLY A 178 13.38 3.27 -25.52
N ASN A 179 12.38 2.46 -25.85
CA ASN A 179 11.15 2.90 -26.53
C ASN A 179 9.88 2.55 -25.74
N THR A 180 10.03 2.24 -24.45
CA THR A 180 8.94 1.93 -23.51
C THR A 180 8.82 3.05 -22.50
N ILE A 181 7.63 3.63 -22.35
CA ILE A 181 7.34 4.60 -21.29
C ILE A 181 7.43 3.87 -19.95
N GLN A 182 8.31 4.35 -19.05
CA GLN A 182 8.37 3.81 -17.69
C GLN A 182 7.31 4.49 -16.84
N ASP A 183 6.58 3.69 -16.09
CA ASP A 183 5.48 4.12 -15.23
C ASP A 183 5.70 3.52 -13.83
N PRO A 184 5.57 4.29 -12.74
CA PRO A 184 5.52 3.73 -11.40
C PRO A 184 4.27 2.92 -11.10
N GLU A 185 3.14 3.14 -11.78
CA GLU A 185 1.79 2.74 -11.37
C GLU A 185 1.36 1.35 -11.86
N GLY A 186 0.27 0.86 -11.24
CA GLY A 186 -0.65 -0.11 -11.80
C GLY A 186 -0.09 -1.50 -12.01
N PHE A 187 -0.59 -2.15 -13.06
CA PHE A 187 -0.28 -3.53 -13.42
C PHE A 187 1.22 -3.78 -13.47
N ALA A 188 1.98 -2.96 -14.20
CA ALA A 188 3.35 -3.27 -14.57
C ALA A 188 4.43 -2.61 -13.70
N GLY A 189 4.11 -1.49 -13.04
CA GLY A 189 4.96 -0.65 -12.18
C GLY A 189 6.47 -0.94 -12.16
N SER A 190 7.28 0.03 -12.60
CA SER A 190 8.75 -0.02 -12.54
C SER A 190 9.31 0.68 -11.30
N PHE A 191 10.42 0.15 -10.77
CA PHE A 191 11.06 0.70 -9.57
C PHE A 191 12.50 0.26 -9.38
N GLY A 192 13.22 0.97 -8.51
CA GLY A 192 14.59 0.66 -8.12
C GLY A 192 14.69 -0.15 -6.83
N GLU A 193 15.54 -1.18 -6.83
CA GLU A 193 15.95 -1.97 -5.67
C GLU A 193 17.46 -1.81 -5.40
N PRO A 194 17.88 -0.74 -4.69
CA PRO A 194 19.29 -0.53 -4.41
C PRO A 194 19.76 -1.30 -3.18
N PHE A 195 20.98 -1.81 -3.29
CA PHE A 195 21.71 -2.47 -2.21
C PHE A 195 23.14 -1.93 -2.14
N ILE A 196 23.72 -2.03 -0.95
CA ILE A 196 25.16 -1.79 -0.77
C ILE A 196 25.79 -3.02 -0.13
N TYR A 197 26.94 -3.42 -0.64
CA TYR A 197 27.68 -4.60 -0.21
C TYR A 197 29.03 -4.18 0.33
N LYS A 198 29.45 -4.72 1.48
CA LYS A 198 30.82 -4.58 2.00
C LYS A 198 31.64 -5.81 1.63
N PHE A 199 32.89 -5.59 1.25
CA PHE A 199 33.85 -6.65 0.90
C PHE A 199 35.07 -6.63 1.82
N ASP A 200 35.64 -7.82 2.04
CA ASP A 200 36.96 -7.97 2.64
C ASP A 200 38.09 -7.69 1.62
N ASP A 201 39.35 -7.73 2.06
CA ASP A 201 40.52 -7.50 1.22
C ASP A 201 40.73 -8.59 0.15
N ASN A 202 40.09 -9.75 0.30
CA ASN A 202 40.12 -10.85 -0.67
C ASN A 202 38.95 -10.77 -1.68
N GLY A 203 38.05 -9.78 -1.54
CA GLY A 203 36.89 -9.60 -2.40
C GLY A 203 35.65 -10.43 -2.00
N ASN A 204 35.62 -11.03 -0.81
CA ASN A 204 34.44 -11.76 -0.32
C ASN A 204 33.42 -10.81 0.32
N GLU A 205 32.13 -11.03 0.06
CA GLU A 205 31.04 -10.29 0.70
C GLU A 205 31.02 -10.54 2.23
N GLN A 206 31.08 -9.47 3.01
CA GLN A 206 30.95 -9.52 4.47
C GLN A 206 29.50 -9.32 4.92
N TRP A 207 28.82 -8.32 4.36
CA TRP A 207 27.43 -8.00 4.66
C TRP A 207 26.80 -7.13 3.58
N LYS A 208 25.46 -7.04 3.65
CA LYS A 208 24.60 -6.27 2.75
C LYS A 208 23.72 -5.27 3.51
N GLY A 209 23.68 -4.03 3.05
CA GLY A 209 22.76 -2.97 3.46
C GLY A 209 21.64 -2.76 2.42
N LYS A 210 20.54 -2.16 2.86
CA LYS A 210 19.35 -1.88 2.03
C LYS A 210 18.72 -0.55 2.40
N LEU A 211 17.77 -0.06 1.61
CA LEU A 211 16.96 1.10 2.00
C LEU A 211 16.15 0.84 3.26
N THR A 212 15.81 1.91 3.96
CA THR A 212 14.81 1.85 5.03
C THR A 212 13.40 1.60 4.48
N ASN A 213 13.10 2.06 3.25
CA ASN A 213 11.78 1.96 2.61
C ASN A 213 11.70 0.93 1.44
N LEU A 214 12.58 -0.08 1.41
CA LEU A 214 12.68 -1.15 0.40
C LEU A 214 12.95 -0.73 -1.06
N PHE A 215 12.18 0.21 -1.61
CA PHE A 215 12.20 0.59 -3.02
C PHE A 215 12.47 2.08 -3.22
N VAL A 216 12.98 2.44 -4.41
CA VAL A 216 12.96 3.81 -4.93
C VAL A 216 11.95 3.87 -6.07
N ARG A 217 11.08 4.88 -6.05
CA ARG A 217 10.00 5.05 -7.03
C ARG A 217 10.20 6.34 -7.82
N GLN A 218 9.95 6.28 -9.13
CA GLN A 218 9.84 7.45 -9.99
C GLN A 218 8.39 7.91 -9.99
N LEU A 219 8.04 9.02 -9.35
CA LEU A 219 6.63 9.42 -9.15
C LEU A 219 5.95 10.04 -10.39
N GLU A 220 6.66 10.06 -11.52
CA GLU A 220 6.26 10.64 -12.80
C GLU A 220 6.53 9.63 -13.92
N TYR A 221 5.82 9.78 -15.04
CA TYR A 221 6.03 8.95 -16.22
C TYR A 221 7.33 9.37 -16.90
N LEU A 222 8.24 8.42 -17.14
CA LEU A 222 9.52 8.69 -17.78
C LEU A 222 9.43 8.29 -19.25
N TYR A 223 9.15 9.26 -20.13
CA TYR A 223 9.14 9.02 -21.58
C TYR A 223 10.56 8.78 -22.11
N PRO A 224 10.71 8.08 -23.25
CA PRO A 224 12.00 7.99 -23.95
C PRO A 224 12.65 9.36 -24.12
N GLY A 225 13.89 9.50 -23.66
CA GLY A 225 14.66 10.75 -23.62
C GLY A 225 14.55 11.54 -22.31
N ASP A 226 13.50 11.32 -21.51
CA ASP A 226 13.37 11.99 -20.21
C ASP A 226 14.42 11.48 -19.22
N SER A 227 14.77 12.34 -18.25
CA SER A 227 15.73 12.03 -17.19
C SER A 227 15.30 12.59 -15.84
N ILE A 228 15.61 11.86 -14.78
CA ILE A 228 15.38 12.29 -13.39
C ILE A 228 16.64 12.11 -12.55
N GLU A 229 16.74 12.85 -11.44
CA GLU A 229 17.77 12.66 -10.43
C GLU A 229 17.15 12.28 -9.09
N GLN A 230 17.76 11.32 -8.39
CA GLN A 230 17.28 10.86 -7.09
C GLN A 230 18.44 10.61 -6.12
N TRP A 231 18.18 10.86 -4.84
CA TRP A 231 19.08 10.53 -3.74
C TRP A 231 18.74 9.16 -3.16
N ILE A 232 19.77 8.46 -2.72
CA ILE A 232 19.67 7.14 -2.10
C ILE A 232 20.55 7.11 -0.86
N ASN A 233 20.02 6.63 0.27
CA ASN A 233 20.79 6.28 1.47
C ASN A 233 20.53 4.83 1.88
N PHE A 234 21.46 4.23 2.61
CA PHE A 234 21.38 2.82 3.00
C PHE A 234 21.34 2.68 4.51
N ASN A 235 20.46 1.81 5.01
CA ASN A 235 20.51 1.31 6.38
C ASN A 235 21.43 0.08 6.42
N CYS A 236 22.48 0.16 7.23
CA CYS A 236 23.56 -0.81 7.37
C CYS A 236 23.55 -1.43 8.77
N PRO A 237 22.62 -2.36 9.09
CA PRO A 237 22.44 -2.89 10.44
C PRO A 237 23.69 -3.60 11.01
N ALA A 238 24.59 -4.08 10.15
CA ALA A 238 25.86 -4.68 10.55
C ALA A 238 26.81 -3.69 11.26
N LEU A 239 26.61 -2.39 11.07
CA LEU A 239 27.39 -1.32 11.73
C LEU A 239 26.69 -0.75 12.97
N GLY A 240 25.48 -1.23 13.28
CA GLY A 240 24.64 -0.72 14.36
C GLY A 240 23.19 -0.59 13.93
N ALA A 241 22.28 -0.60 14.91
CA ALA A 241 20.86 -0.40 14.64
C ALA A 241 20.65 0.97 13.99
N GLN A 242 20.01 1.01 12.82
CA GLN A 242 19.71 2.24 12.06
C GLN A 242 20.94 3.05 11.62
N CYS A 243 22.10 2.41 11.41
CA CYS A 243 23.27 3.09 10.87
C CYS A 243 23.03 3.48 9.40
N LEU A 244 23.13 4.78 9.08
CA LEU A 244 22.91 5.34 7.73
C LEU A 244 24.22 5.73 7.02
N GLY A 245 25.35 5.49 7.68
CA GLY A 245 26.69 5.84 7.24
C GLY A 245 27.50 4.61 6.85
N LEU A 246 28.79 4.83 6.59
CA LEU A 246 29.74 3.76 6.26
C LEU A 246 31.07 3.96 6.98
N SER A 247 31.65 2.85 7.43
CA SER A 247 33.02 2.80 7.96
C SER A 247 34.03 2.53 6.84
N GLU A 248 35.33 2.69 7.12
CA GLU A 248 36.42 2.44 6.17
C GLU A 248 36.33 1.05 5.52
N GLY A 249 36.69 0.98 4.24
CA GLY A 249 36.80 -0.27 3.47
C GLY A 249 36.23 -0.21 2.07
N ASN A 250 36.11 -1.39 1.45
CA ASN A 250 35.65 -1.54 0.07
C ASN A 250 34.17 -1.92 0.03
N TYR A 251 33.41 -1.23 -0.82
CA TYR A 251 31.98 -1.40 -0.99
C TYR A 251 31.60 -1.46 -2.47
N LYS A 252 30.40 -1.96 -2.73
CA LYS A 252 29.76 -1.87 -4.03
C LYS A 252 28.30 -1.51 -3.86
N ILE A 253 27.87 -0.43 -4.50
CA ILE A 253 26.44 -0.14 -4.67
C ILE A 253 25.94 -0.92 -5.87
N ASN A 254 24.78 -1.54 -5.72
CA ASN A 254 24.07 -2.27 -6.76
C ASN A 254 22.67 -1.67 -6.84
N LEU A 255 22.41 -0.86 -7.86
CA LEU A 255 21.09 -0.29 -8.14
C LEU A 255 20.45 -1.10 -9.27
N ARG A 256 19.48 -1.94 -8.90
CA ARG A 256 18.71 -2.77 -9.83
C ARG A 256 17.44 -2.04 -10.20
N MET A 257 17.07 -2.06 -11.47
CA MET A 257 15.73 -1.66 -11.91
C MET A 257 14.91 -2.90 -12.23
N VAL A 258 13.71 -2.95 -11.67
CA VAL A 258 12.77 -4.06 -11.81
C VAL A 258 11.43 -3.54 -12.31
N CYS A 259 10.67 -4.41 -12.96
CA CYS A 259 9.26 -4.19 -13.27
C CYS A 259 8.46 -5.44 -12.91
N ARG A 260 7.16 -5.31 -12.66
CA ARG A 260 6.29 -6.48 -12.44
C ARG A 260 6.26 -7.36 -13.70
N PHE A 261 6.09 -8.66 -13.51
CA PHE A 261 6.30 -9.67 -14.55
C PHE A 261 5.11 -10.62 -14.67
N TYR A 262 4.42 -10.61 -15.82
CA TYR A 262 3.18 -11.38 -16.02
C TYR A 262 3.24 -12.36 -17.21
N ASP A 263 4.43 -12.68 -17.70
CA ASP A 263 4.61 -13.75 -18.70
C ASP A 263 4.20 -15.11 -18.11
N LYS A 264 4.63 -15.41 -16.88
CA LYS A 264 4.14 -16.54 -16.07
C LYS A 264 3.75 -16.08 -14.69
N TYR A 265 2.87 -16.84 -14.04
CA TYR A 265 2.52 -16.58 -12.65
C TYR A 265 3.73 -16.85 -11.75
N ASP A 266 4.26 -15.81 -11.11
CA ASP A 266 5.30 -15.85 -10.10
C ASP A 266 4.90 -14.96 -8.94
N TRP A 267 4.36 -15.58 -7.90
CA TRP A 267 3.83 -14.89 -6.73
C TRP A 267 4.81 -13.84 -6.15
N MET A 268 6.10 -14.16 -6.05
CA MET A 268 7.07 -13.23 -5.44
C MET A 268 7.35 -12.04 -6.37
N ALA A 269 7.53 -12.29 -7.66
CA ALA A 269 7.77 -11.24 -8.65
C ALA A 269 6.52 -10.38 -8.90
N ASN A 270 5.33 -10.98 -8.81
CA ASN A 270 4.06 -10.27 -9.01
C ASN A 270 3.73 -9.34 -7.83
N ILE A 271 4.15 -9.65 -6.60
CA ILE A 271 3.66 -8.95 -5.39
C ILE A 271 4.73 -8.13 -4.67
N TRP A 272 5.94 -8.67 -4.50
CA TRP A 272 6.94 -8.05 -3.62
C TRP A 272 8.18 -7.51 -4.33
N SER A 273 8.43 -7.91 -5.57
CA SER A 273 9.60 -7.44 -6.33
C SER A 273 9.23 -7.30 -7.81
N GLY A 274 10.10 -7.73 -8.71
CA GLY A 274 9.83 -7.77 -10.14
C GLY A 274 10.94 -8.52 -10.84
N THR A 275 10.93 -8.48 -12.16
CA THR A 275 12.03 -9.00 -12.97
C THR A 275 13.02 -7.88 -13.26
N GLU A 276 14.27 -8.09 -12.87
CA GLU A 276 15.39 -7.18 -13.21
C GLU A 276 15.49 -7.02 -14.72
N PHE A 277 15.64 -5.78 -15.18
CA PHE A 277 15.88 -5.50 -16.59
C PHE A 277 17.14 -4.68 -16.84
N CYS A 278 17.63 -3.96 -15.84
CA CYS A 278 18.96 -3.39 -15.86
C CYS A 278 19.51 -3.21 -14.45
N ARG A 279 20.83 -3.00 -14.38
CA ARG A 279 21.55 -2.81 -13.14
C ARG A 279 22.74 -1.88 -13.34
N LEU A 280 22.97 -1.00 -12.37
CA LEU A 280 24.21 -0.26 -12.20
C LEU A 280 24.98 -0.78 -10.98
N GLU A 281 26.25 -1.09 -11.19
CA GLU A 281 27.20 -1.41 -10.12
C GLU A 281 28.24 -0.31 -9.98
N VAL A 282 28.43 0.20 -8.77
CA VAL A 282 29.37 1.30 -8.47
C VAL A 282 30.31 0.84 -7.34
N PRO A 283 31.59 0.57 -7.64
CA PRO A 283 32.60 0.36 -6.60
C PRO A 283 32.81 1.64 -5.80
N ILE A 284 32.76 1.55 -4.47
CA ILE A 284 32.96 2.66 -3.55
C ILE A 284 34.08 2.29 -2.57
N LYS A 285 35.07 3.16 -2.44
CA LYS A 285 36.11 3.06 -1.41
C LYS A 285 35.81 4.09 -0.33
N VAL A 286 35.63 3.64 0.91
CA VAL A 286 35.50 4.55 2.05
C VAL A 286 36.88 4.69 2.70
N SER A 287 37.39 5.91 2.83
CA SER A 287 38.73 6.22 3.36
C SER A 287 38.76 7.56 4.08
N HIS A 288 39.48 7.65 5.21
CA HIS A 288 39.72 8.92 5.89
C HIS A 288 40.61 9.89 5.09
N GLN A 289 41.43 9.37 4.16
CA GLN A 289 42.25 10.20 3.29
C GLN A 289 41.37 10.87 2.24
N LYS A 290 41.39 12.21 2.17
CA LYS A 290 40.66 12.97 1.15
C LYS A 290 41.31 12.74 -0.21
N GLU A 291 40.77 11.80 -0.97
CA GLU A 291 41.18 11.47 -2.32
C GLU A 291 39.95 11.58 -3.23
N ILE A 292 40.05 12.35 -4.32
CA ILE A 292 39.02 12.41 -5.36
C ILE A 292 39.45 11.46 -6.46
N THR A 293 38.72 10.36 -6.60
CA THR A 293 38.98 9.37 -7.65
C THR A 293 37.87 9.45 -8.72
N PRO A 294 38.19 9.21 -10.00
CA PRO A 294 37.17 9.17 -11.04
C PRO A 294 36.03 8.21 -10.70
N ILE A 295 34.80 8.58 -11.05
CA ILE A 295 33.65 7.69 -10.90
C ILE A 295 33.82 6.50 -11.85
N THR A 296 33.78 5.30 -11.29
CA THR A 296 33.75 4.05 -12.06
C THR A 296 32.43 3.35 -11.83
N SER A 297 31.85 2.79 -12.88
CA SER A 297 30.62 2.01 -12.78
C SER A 297 30.52 1.00 -13.91
N ILE A 298 29.78 -0.07 -13.64
CA ILE A 298 29.47 -1.11 -14.62
C ILE A 298 27.94 -1.09 -14.78
N PHE A 299 27.50 -0.75 -15.97
CA PHE A 299 26.09 -0.82 -16.32
C PHE A 299 25.82 -2.09 -17.11
N THR A 300 24.75 -2.81 -16.77
CA THR A 300 24.37 -4.06 -17.44
C THR A 300 22.88 -4.04 -17.74
N MET A 301 22.54 -4.26 -19.01
CA MET A 301 21.18 -4.60 -19.42
C MET A 301 20.98 -6.11 -19.26
N ALA A 302 19.83 -6.51 -18.72
CA ALA A 302 19.44 -7.91 -18.74
C ALA A 302 19.14 -8.36 -20.18
N GLU A 303 19.22 -9.67 -20.43
CA GLU A 303 18.87 -10.23 -21.73
C GLU A 303 17.41 -9.88 -22.11
N PRO A 304 17.13 -9.54 -23.37
CA PRO A 304 15.78 -9.18 -23.82
C PRO A 304 14.80 -10.35 -23.75
N MET A 305 14.12 -10.52 -22.60
CA MET A 305 12.99 -11.44 -22.48
C MET A 305 11.74 -10.92 -23.20
N ASP A 306 10.95 -11.83 -23.76
CA ASP A 306 9.56 -11.51 -24.10
C ASP A 306 8.81 -11.22 -22.79
N ARG A 307 8.02 -10.16 -22.79
CA ARG A 307 7.33 -9.63 -21.61
C ARG A 307 5.87 -9.34 -21.89
N MET A 308 5.35 -9.82 -23.03
CA MET A 308 3.91 -9.88 -23.24
C MET A 308 3.29 -10.75 -22.13
N PRO A 309 2.16 -10.34 -21.51
CA PRO A 309 1.49 -11.15 -20.50
C PRO A 309 1.12 -12.53 -21.07
N GLY A 310 1.54 -13.60 -20.40
CA GLY A 310 1.38 -14.97 -20.91
C GLY A 310 0.17 -15.71 -20.34
N TYR A 311 -0.50 -15.15 -19.33
CA TYR A 311 -1.71 -15.74 -18.73
C TYR A 311 -2.90 -14.77 -18.62
N PHE A 312 -2.80 -13.57 -19.19
CA PHE A 312 -3.92 -12.62 -19.31
C PHE A 312 -4.39 -12.50 -20.76
N GLY A 313 -5.70 -12.64 -20.98
CA GLY A 313 -6.35 -12.45 -22.27
C GLY A 313 -7.00 -11.07 -22.40
N ALA A 314 -7.43 -10.48 -21.29
CA ALA A 314 -7.96 -9.12 -21.22
C ALA A 314 -7.64 -8.49 -19.86
N PHE A 315 -7.34 -7.20 -19.87
CA PHE A 315 -7.02 -6.43 -18.68
C PHE A 315 -7.50 -4.99 -18.80
N GLU A 316 -8.02 -4.44 -17.70
CA GLU A 316 -8.49 -3.07 -17.59
C GLU A 316 -8.00 -2.45 -16.27
N GLU A 317 -7.41 -1.26 -16.37
CA GLU A 317 -7.15 -0.35 -15.25
C GLU A 317 -7.43 1.09 -15.69
N PHE A 318 -7.31 2.06 -14.76
CA PHE A 318 -7.52 3.46 -15.11
C PHE A 318 -6.52 3.90 -16.20
N MET A 319 -7.02 4.49 -17.28
CA MET A 319 -6.24 5.00 -18.43
C MET A 319 -5.46 3.97 -19.25
N SER A 320 -5.60 2.67 -18.99
CA SER A 320 -4.90 1.61 -19.72
C SER A 320 -5.72 0.33 -19.82
N SER A 321 -5.69 -0.33 -20.97
CA SER A 321 -6.35 -1.62 -21.19
C SER A 321 -5.73 -2.37 -22.35
N PHE A 322 -5.82 -3.71 -22.32
CA PHE A 322 -5.34 -4.53 -23.43
C PHE A 322 -6.12 -5.82 -23.63
N HIS A 323 -6.03 -6.36 -24.84
CA HIS A 323 -6.36 -7.73 -25.18
C HIS A 323 -5.13 -8.46 -25.73
N ILE A 324 -4.92 -9.69 -25.28
CA ILE A 324 -3.98 -10.64 -25.87
C ILE A 324 -4.76 -11.67 -26.70
N ILE A 325 -4.38 -11.82 -27.95
CA ILE A 325 -4.96 -12.78 -28.89
C ILE A 325 -3.93 -13.88 -29.12
N SER A 326 -4.14 -15.02 -28.47
CA SER A 326 -3.34 -16.23 -28.67
C SER A 326 -3.70 -16.93 -29.97
N ASN A 327 -2.75 -17.69 -30.54
CA ASN A 327 -2.93 -18.40 -31.81
C ASN A 327 -3.63 -19.75 -31.72
N GLU A 328 -4.23 -20.08 -30.57
CA GLU A 328 -4.93 -21.36 -30.42
C GLU A 328 -6.23 -21.45 -31.23
N SER A 329 -6.58 -20.43 -32.01
CA SER A 329 -7.76 -20.44 -32.87
C SER A 329 -7.40 -20.32 -34.35
N ASP A 330 -7.98 -21.17 -35.20
CA ASP A 330 -7.97 -21.05 -36.67
C ASP A 330 -8.63 -19.75 -37.18
N LYS A 331 -9.12 -18.92 -36.27
CA LYS A 331 -9.82 -17.67 -36.56
C LYS A 331 -8.83 -16.64 -37.08
N LYS A 332 -9.09 -16.14 -38.29
CA LYS A 332 -8.26 -15.11 -38.93
C LYS A 332 -8.78 -13.69 -38.72
N VAL A 333 -10.02 -13.54 -38.27
CA VAL A 333 -10.68 -12.24 -38.06
C VAL A 333 -11.23 -12.17 -36.64
N TYR A 334 -10.91 -11.10 -35.93
CA TYR A 334 -11.33 -10.86 -34.55
C TYR A 334 -12.03 -9.52 -34.44
N ASP A 335 -13.35 -9.55 -34.36
CA ASP A 335 -14.19 -8.40 -34.01
C ASP A 335 -14.41 -8.38 -32.50
N LYS A 336 -13.89 -7.36 -31.82
CA LYS A 336 -14.00 -7.22 -30.36
C LYS A 336 -14.16 -5.74 -29.98
N VAL A 337 -14.46 -5.51 -28.70
CA VAL A 337 -14.49 -4.20 -28.08
C VAL A 337 -13.52 -4.20 -26.91
N LEU A 338 -12.57 -3.27 -26.94
CA LEU A 338 -11.69 -2.96 -25.82
C LEU A 338 -12.30 -1.77 -25.06
N TYR A 339 -12.31 -1.80 -23.74
CA TYR A 339 -12.89 -0.73 -22.93
C TYR A 339 -11.80 0.04 -22.20
N LEU A 340 -11.84 1.37 -22.31
CA LEU A 340 -10.81 2.26 -21.74
C LEU A 340 -11.48 3.31 -20.85
N GLN A 341 -10.97 3.51 -19.62
CA GLN A 341 -11.41 4.63 -18.79
C GLN A 341 -10.61 5.89 -19.14
N VAL A 342 -11.29 7.03 -19.35
CA VAL A 342 -10.63 8.30 -19.71
C VAL A 342 -10.58 9.27 -18.54
N ALA A 343 -9.48 10.01 -18.43
CA ALA A 343 -9.31 11.07 -17.44
C ALA A 343 -9.85 12.42 -17.95
N PRO A 344 -10.15 13.37 -17.04
CA PRO A 344 -10.53 14.74 -17.41
C PRO A 344 -9.50 15.45 -18.29
N TRP A 345 -8.22 15.15 -18.13
CA TRP A 345 -7.10 15.75 -18.88
C TRP A 345 -6.66 14.93 -20.09
N THR A 346 -7.35 13.84 -20.43
CA THR A 346 -7.03 13.04 -21.62
C THR A 346 -7.22 13.88 -22.89
N LYS A 347 -6.14 14.10 -23.63
CA LYS A 347 -6.16 14.85 -24.91
C LYS A 347 -6.32 13.95 -26.14
N GLN A 348 -5.81 12.72 -26.04
CA GLN A 348 -5.86 11.73 -27.11
C GLN A 348 -5.94 10.32 -26.55
N ILE A 349 -6.41 9.39 -27.39
CA ILE A 349 -6.37 7.95 -27.14
C ILE A 349 -5.39 7.33 -28.10
N SER A 350 -4.38 6.65 -27.57
CA SER A 350 -3.43 5.86 -28.35
C SER A 350 -3.92 4.42 -28.41
N VAL A 351 -4.04 3.85 -29.61
CA VAL A 351 -4.36 2.43 -29.81
C VAL A 351 -3.20 1.75 -30.53
N LYS A 352 -2.74 0.63 -29.98
CA LYS A 352 -1.48 -0.03 -30.34
C LYS A 352 -1.76 -1.44 -30.85
N LEU A 353 -1.12 -1.78 -31.97
CA LEU A 353 -1.02 -3.16 -32.46
C LEU A 353 0.41 -3.63 -32.28
N ILE A 354 0.60 -4.68 -31.47
CA ILE A 354 1.91 -5.21 -31.11
C ILE A 354 2.00 -6.68 -31.53
N TYR A 355 3.08 -7.04 -32.23
CA TYR A 355 3.39 -8.42 -32.61
C TYR A 355 4.62 -8.92 -31.84
N ASP A 356 4.47 -10.01 -31.09
CA ASP A 356 5.53 -10.58 -30.25
C ASP A 356 6.77 -11.02 -31.05
N LYS A 357 6.57 -11.75 -32.17
CA LYS A 357 7.65 -12.37 -32.94
C LYS A 357 8.56 -11.37 -33.61
N SER A 358 7.99 -10.31 -34.19
CA SER A 358 8.79 -9.27 -34.84
C SER A 358 9.16 -8.13 -33.90
N ARG A 359 8.56 -8.07 -32.71
CA ARG A 359 8.69 -6.97 -31.75
C ARG A 359 8.45 -5.61 -32.39
N LYS A 360 7.47 -5.54 -33.29
CA LYS A 360 7.03 -4.30 -33.94
C LYS A 360 5.73 -3.80 -33.35
N ILE A 361 5.61 -2.48 -33.37
CA ILE A 361 4.43 -1.74 -32.94
C ILE A 361 3.97 -0.80 -34.06
N ALA A 362 2.66 -0.73 -34.25
CA ALA A 362 2.02 0.42 -34.89
C ALA A 362 1.07 1.07 -33.90
N VAL A 363 1.07 2.40 -33.88
CA VAL A 363 0.20 3.20 -33.02
C VAL A 363 -0.63 4.12 -33.89
N VAL A 364 -1.90 4.27 -33.51
CA VAL A 364 -2.76 5.33 -34.00
C VAL A 364 -3.26 6.17 -32.85
N ARG A 365 -3.44 7.46 -33.10
CA ARG A 365 -3.85 8.45 -32.10
C ARG A 365 -5.15 9.12 -32.52
N PHE A 366 -6.10 9.13 -31.60
CA PHE A 366 -7.40 9.76 -31.79
C PHE A 366 -7.53 10.93 -30.81
N PRO A 367 -7.59 12.18 -31.29
CA PRO A 367 -7.98 13.30 -30.44
C PRO A 367 -9.36 13.04 -29.84
N ILE A 368 -9.54 13.37 -28.56
CA ILE A 368 -10.83 13.21 -27.87
C ILE A 368 -11.16 14.48 -27.09
N GLN A 369 -12.45 14.84 -27.07
CA GLN A 369 -12.95 15.89 -26.21
C GLN A 369 -13.58 15.28 -24.95
N ILE A 370 -13.12 15.70 -23.78
CA ILE A 370 -13.65 15.26 -22.49
C ILE A 370 -14.61 16.31 -21.92
N ASP A 371 -15.80 15.88 -21.50
CA ASP A 371 -16.79 16.69 -20.78
C ASP A 371 -16.60 16.53 -19.26
N ASP A 372 -16.56 17.65 -18.54
CA ASP A 372 -16.24 17.71 -17.11
C ASP A 372 -17.48 17.72 -16.20
N LYS A 373 -18.70 17.63 -16.76
CA LYS A 373 -19.94 17.69 -15.99
C LYS A 373 -20.04 16.63 -14.88
N THR A 374 -19.38 15.49 -15.04
CA THR A 374 -19.34 14.41 -14.04
C THR A 374 -18.50 14.77 -12.81
N LEU A 375 -17.67 15.81 -12.88
CA LEU A 375 -16.83 16.30 -11.77
C LEU A 375 -17.58 17.10 -10.72
N ARG A 376 -18.87 17.40 -10.90
CA ARG A 376 -19.59 18.19 -9.89
C ARG A 376 -19.74 17.40 -8.59
N VAL A 377 -19.18 17.92 -7.50
CA VAL A 377 -19.32 17.38 -6.14
C VAL A 377 -20.59 17.93 -5.50
N LYS A 378 -21.42 17.06 -4.93
CA LYS A 378 -22.61 17.48 -4.18
C LYS A 378 -22.25 17.82 -2.74
N TYR A 379 -22.62 19.02 -2.29
CA TYR A 379 -22.46 19.42 -0.89
C TYR A 379 -23.23 18.49 0.05
N ASN A 380 -22.56 18.02 1.10
CA ASN A 380 -23.17 17.25 2.17
C ASN A 380 -23.14 18.05 3.49
N PRO A 381 -24.22 18.76 3.87
CA PRO A 381 -24.27 19.56 5.10
C PRO A 381 -24.19 18.73 6.39
N ARG A 382 -24.41 17.42 6.29
CA ARG A 382 -24.38 16.48 7.43
C ARG A 382 -23.00 15.86 7.63
N ASN A 383 -22.04 16.10 6.74
CA ASN A 383 -20.69 15.61 6.94
C ASN A 383 -20.06 16.33 8.14
N MET A 384 -19.63 15.56 9.14
CA MET A 384 -19.00 16.08 10.37
C MET A 384 -17.48 16.25 10.22
N LEU A 385 -16.89 15.68 9.16
CA LEU A 385 -15.47 15.69 8.89
C LEU A 385 -15.12 16.92 8.04
N VAL A 386 -15.00 18.06 8.71
CA VAL A 386 -14.69 19.36 8.11
C VAL A 386 -13.65 20.09 8.94
N VAL A 387 -12.81 20.89 8.30
CA VAL A 387 -11.87 21.81 8.94
C VAL A 387 -12.46 23.21 8.91
N GLU A 388 -12.42 23.92 10.05
CA GLU A 388 -12.80 25.33 10.10
C GLU A 388 -11.60 26.20 9.67
N GLU A 389 -11.75 26.93 8.55
CA GLU A 389 -10.79 27.92 8.06
C GLU A 389 -11.52 29.25 7.82
N ASP A 390 -11.05 30.34 8.44
CA ASP A 390 -11.61 31.69 8.30
C ASP A 390 -13.14 31.79 8.50
N GLY A 391 -13.69 30.98 9.43
CA GLY A 391 -15.12 30.93 9.73
C GLY A 391 -15.95 30.16 8.69
N LYS A 392 -15.31 29.43 7.77
CA LYS A 392 -15.93 28.50 6.83
C LYS A 392 -15.54 27.06 7.16
N TYR A 393 -16.44 26.13 6.85
CA TYR A 393 -16.18 24.70 6.99
C TYR A 393 -15.80 24.10 5.65
N GLU A 394 -14.53 23.73 5.50
CA GLU A 394 -14.02 23.03 4.34
C GLU A 394 -14.06 21.51 4.56
N PRO A 395 -14.33 20.68 3.54
CA PRO A 395 -14.21 19.24 3.65
C PRO A 395 -12.83 18.82 4.16
N ALA A 396 -12.77 17.90 5.14
CA ALA A 396 -11.51 17.32 5.57
C ALA A 396 -11.00 16.35 4.50
N PHE A 397 -9.76 16.52 4.06
CA PHE A 397 -9.03 15.56 3.24
C PHE A 397 -7.81 15.09 4.02
N VAL A 398 -7.71 13.78 4.25
CA VAL A 398 -6.70 13.17 5.13
C VAL A 398 -5.57 12.54 4.32
N ALA A 399 -4.33 12.93 4.57
CA ALA A 399 -3.16 12.22 4.03
C ALA A 399 -2.31 11.64 5.15
N GLN A 400 -1.92 10.38 5.04
CA GLN A 400 -0.86 9.88 5.92
C GLN A 400 0.50 10.33 5.41
N ALA A 401 1.14 11.22 6.16
CA ALA A 401 2.40 11.83 5.76
C ALA A 401 3.60 11.04 6.31
N MET A 402 4.23 10.23 5.45
CA MET A 402 5.45 9.49 5.79
C MET A 402 6.79 10.29 5.80
N PRO A 403 6.89 11.54 5.28
CA PRO A 403 8.11 12.33 5.39
C PRO A 403 8.60 12.51 6.84
N ALA A 404 7.69 12.71 7.80
CA ALA A 404 7.99 12.87 9.22
C ALA A 404 8.67 11.65 9.86
N MET A 405 8.45 10.48 9.29
CA MET A 405 8.85 9.21 9.90
C MET A 405 10.09 8.63 9.26
N ARG A 406 10.00 8.30 7.97
CA ARG A 406 11.04 7.52 7.28
C ARG A 406 11.46 8.18 5.98
N ALA A 407 10.56 8.85 5.25
CA ALA A 407 10.89 9.35 3.92
C ALA A 407 11.75 10.63 3.94
N GLY A 408 11.59 11.53 4.93
CA GLY A 408 12.19 12.88 4.89
C GLY A 408 13.71 12.90 4.67
N TYR A 409 14.46 12.12 5.46
CA TYR A 409 15.91 12.00 5.32
C TYR A 409 16.35 10.97 4.27
N GLN A 410 15.44 10.19 3.69
CA GLN A 410 15.76 9.30 2.57
C GLN A 410 15.75 10.03 1.23
N LEU A 411 14.88 11.04 1.10
CA LEU A 411 14.71 11.83 -0.12
C LEU A 411 15.93 12.72 -0.43
N GLY A 412 16.85 12.88 0.53
CA GLY A 412 18.15 13.48 0.29
C GLY A 412 18.79 14.12 1.52
N PRO A 413 19.94 14.79 1.33
CA PRO A 413 20.73 15.42 2.39
C PRO A 413 20.11 16.71 2.95
N TYR A 414 18.95 17.14 2.45
CA TYR A 414 18.26 18.38 2.82
C TYR A 414 16.85 18.10 3.38
N PRO A 415 16.71 17.29 4.43
CA PRO A 415 15.40 16.88 4.95
C PRO A 415 14.53 18.06 5.40
N GLU A 416 15.14 19.17 5.83
CA GLU A 416 14.43 20.39 6.24
C GLU A 416 13.69 21.06 5.08
N THR A 417 14.26 20.97 3.88
CA THR A 417 13.65 21.52 2.66
C THR A 417 12.64 20.52 2.11
N ALA A 418 13.04 19.24 1.99
CA ALA A 418 12.18 18.19 1.45
C ALA A 418 10.87 18.08 2.25
N MET A 419 10.93 17.95 3.58
CA MET A 419 9.71 17.82 4.38
C MET A 419 8.79 19.05 4.30
N TYR A 420 9.36 20.25 4.20
CA TYR A 420 8.57 21.48 4.04
C TYR A 420 7.86 21.51 2.68
N GLU A 421 8.58 21.25 1.58
CA GLU A 421 7.98 21.24 0.24
C GLU A 421 6.94 20.13 0.09
N PHE A 422 7.15 18.95 0.69
CA PHE A 422 6.15 17.88 0.69
C PHE A 422 4.85 18.30 1.40
N LEU A 423 4.94 18.86 2.62
CA LEU A 423 3.75 19.28 3.35
C LEU A 423 3.07 20.49 2.69
N LYS A 424 3.85 21.38 2.08
CA LYS A 424 3.35 22.52 1.29
C LYS A 424 2.61 22.05 0.04
N GLU A 425 3.18 21.11 -0.72
CA GLU A 425 2.54 20.51 -1.89
C GLU A 425 1.20 19.86 -1.52
N MET A 426 1.16 19.05 -0.45
CA MET A 426 -0.08 18.47 0.08
C MET A 426 -1.15 19.55 0.31
N LYS A 427 -0.78 20.65 0.99
CA LYS A 427 -1.70 21.75 1.27
C LYS A 427 -2.17 22.46 0.00
N GLU A 428 -1.27 22.75 -0.93
CA GLU A 428 -1.58 23.36 -2.23
C GLU A 428 -2.56 22.49 -3.04
N LEU A 429 -2.43 21.16 -2.93
CA LEU A 429 -3.31 20.18 -3.57
C LEU A 429 -4.65 19.96 -2.83
N GLY A 430 -4.87 20.59 -1.68
CA GLY A 430 -6.13 20.54 -0.93
C GLY A 430 -6.18 19.56 0.23
N VAL A 431 -5.06 18.93 0.60
CA VAL A 431 -4.94 18.20 1.86
C VAL A 431 -4.91 19.21 3.00
N ASN A 432 -5.81 19.09 3.97
CA ASN A 432 -5.86 19.98 5.14
C ASN A 432 -5.76 19.23 6.48
N VAL A 433 -5.75 17.89 6.45
CA VAL A 433 -5.51 17.04 7.60
C VAL A 433 -4.41 16.02 7.29
N VAL A 434 -3.44 15.86 8.18
CA VAL A 434 -2.44 14.80 8.10
C VAL A 434 -2.63 13.76 9.19
N ALA A 435 -2.36 12.50 8.88
CA ALA A 435 -2.33 11.41 9.84
C ALA A 435 -0.92 10.81 9.95
N ASN A 436 -0.71 10.08 11.04
CA ASN A 436 0.52 9.34 11.33
C ASN A 436 0.20 7.86 11.56
N THR A 437 1.17 6.97 11.36
CA THR A 437 1.11 5.54 11.71
C THR A 437 1.19 5.26 13.23
N ALA A 438 0.96 6.25 14.09
CA ALA A 438 1.05 6.14 15.55
C ALA A 438 2.35 5.46 16.10
N GLY A 439 3.46 5.50 15.37
CA GLY A 439 4.63 4.67 15.70
C GLY A 439 5.48 5.16 16.88
N ASN A 440 6.65 4.56 17.06
CA ASN A 440 7.40 4.63 18.33
C ASN A 440 8.73 5.38 18.25
N TRP A 441 8.97 6.19 17.20
CA TRP A 441 10.31 6.71 16.89
C TRP A 441 10.89 7.65 17.94
N TRP A 442 10.03 8.37 18.67
CA TRP A 442 10.44 9.27 19.75
C TRP A 442 10.52 8.59 21.12
N ILE A 443 9.99 7.35 21.26
CA ILE A 443 9.99 6.65 22.55
C ILE A 443 11.39 6.51 23.15
N PRO A 444 12.45 6.14 22.38
CA PRO A 444 13.79 6.01 22.94
C PRO A 444 14.22 7.27 23.72
N GLU A 445 13.92 8.48 23.22
CA GLU A 445 14.24 9.74 23.89
C GLU A 445 13.42 9.93 25.16
N VAL A 446 12.09 9.77 25.08
CA VAL A 446 11.20 9.86 26.25
C VAL A 446 11.59 8.84 27.34
N SER A 447 12.16 7.70 26.93
CA SER A 447 12.68 6.67 27.82
C SER A 447 14.07 6.96 28.41
N GLY A 448 14.72 8.06 28.00
CA GLY A 448 15.99 8.53 28.55
C GLY A 448 17.22 8.28 27.68
N ARG A 449 17.06 7.78 26.45
CA ARG A 449 18.19 7.66 25.51
C ARG A 449 18.70 9.05 25.10
N LYS A 450 20.03 9.18 25.01
CA LYS A 450 20.72 10.41 24.61
C LYS A 450 21.37 10.23 23.24
N GLY A 451 21.63 11.34 22.57
CA GLY A 451 22.22 11.39 21.23
C GLY A 451 21.18 11.59 20.13
N VAL A 452 21.66 11.87 18.92
CA VAL A 452 20.80 12.08 17.75
C VAL A 452 20.12 10.78 17.34
N GLU A 453 18.79 10.84 17.21
CA GLU A 453 17.95 9.77 16.68
C GLU A 453 17.22 10.31 15.46
N MET A 454 17.65 9.93 14.25
CA MET A 454 17.20 10.59 13.01
C MET A 454 15.70 10.55 12.76
N HIS A 455 15.07 9.40 13.02
CA HIS A 455 13.62 9.26 12.90
C HIS A 455 12.90 10.20 13.87
N SER A 456 13.34 10.25 15.13
CA SER A 456 12.79 11.16 16.14
C SER A 456 13.01 12.63 15.78
N ALA A 457 14.19 12.99 15.27
CA ALA A 457 14.50 14.35 14.85
C ALA A 457 13.58 14.84 13.72
N CYS A 458 13.36 14.00 12.70
CA CYS A 458 12.43 14.31 11.60
C CYS A 458 11.00 14.42 12.12
N TYR A 459 10.60 13.51 13.00
CA TYR A 459 9.28 13.50 13.62
C TYR A 459 9.01 14.81 14.38
N LYS A 460 9.93 15.19 15.27
CA LYS A 460 9.85 16.43 16.05
C LYS A 460 9.80 17.64 15.14
N TYR A 461 10.69 17.76 14.17
CA TYR A 461 10.68 18.92 13.26
C TYR A 461 9.36 19.03 12.50
N PHE A 462 8.83 17.92 12.00
CA PHE A 462 7.57 17.91 11.27
C PHE A 462 6.40 18.41 12.12
N TYR A 463 6.17 17.83 13.31
CA TYR A 463 5.02 18.18 14.15
C TYR A 463 5.24 19.44 15.00
N ASP A 464 6.47 19.69 15.48
CA ASP A 464 6.76 20.86 16.30
C ASP A 464 6.78 22.15 15.48
N VAL A 465 7.27 22.07 14.24
CA VAL A 465 7.56 23.24 13.39
C VAL A 465 6.67 23.28 12.15
N LEU A 466 6.71 22.27 11.29
CA LEU A 466 6.12 22.36 9.95
C LEU A 466 4.59 22.38 9.97
N VAL A 467 3.96 21.49 10.74
CA VAL A 467 2.51 21.43 10.90
C VAL A 467 1.95 22.77 11.37
N ARG A 468 2.59 23.40 12.36
CA ARG A 468 2.19 24.73 12.86
C ARG A 468 2.47 25.83 11.86
N LYS A 469 3.64 25.79 11.19
CA LYS A 469 4.04 26.79 10.19
C LYS A 469 3.07 26.84 9.00
N LEU A 470 2.55 25.69 8.59
CA LEU A 470 1.63 25.56 7.47
C LEU A 470 0.16 25.53 7.89
N ASP A 471 -0.16 25.64 9.18
CA ASP A 471 -1.51 25.47 9.74
C ASP A 471 -2.23 24.23 9.17
N MET A 472 -1.56 23.08 9.28
CA MET A 472 -2.15 21.78 8.97
C MET A 472 -2.80 21.21 10.22
N LYS A 473 -3.96 20.55 10.09
CA LYS A 473 -4.53 19.78 11.20
C LYS A 473 -3.97 18.37 11.20
N VAL A 474 -3.96 17.73 12.36
CA VAL A 474 -3.40 16.39 12.53
C VAL A 474 -4.44 15.47 13.15
N ILE A 475 -4.70 14.28 12.61
CA ILE A 475 -5.47 13.28 13.36
C ILE A 475 -4.65 12.92 14.61
N GLY A 476 -5.25 12.98 15.80
CA GLY A 476 -4.56 12.58 17.02
C GLY A 476 -4.08 11.14 16.87
N TRP A 477 -3.03 10.73 17.58
CA TRP A 477 -2.56 9.35 17.48
C TRP A 477 -2.26 8.74 18.85
N SER A 478 -2.20 7.42 18.86
CA SER A 478 -1.97 6.61 20.04
C SER A 478 -0.70 5.79 19.86
N VAL A 479 -0.79 4.48 19.92
CA VAL A 479 0.31 3.52 19.89
C VAL A 479 0.16 2.54 18.74
N TYR A 480 1.29 2.06 18.22
CA TYR A 480 1.36 1.07 17.14
C TYR A 480 2.40 -0.02 17.42
N PRO A 481 2.00 -1.30 17.35
CA PRO A 481 0.70 -1.80 17.80
C PRO A 481 0.64 -1.77 19.34
N PRO A 482 -0.57 -1.71 19.95
CA PRO A 482 -0.73 -1.70 21.40
C PRO A 482 -0.24 -2.99 22.09
N SER A 483 -0.09 -4.08 21.33
CA SER A 483 0.44 -5.34 21.85
C SER A 483 1.96 -5.33 22.05
N ALA A 484 2.68 -4.28 21.64
CA ALA A 484 4.13 -4.26 21.68
C ALA A 484 4.66 -4.00 23.12
N PRO A 485 5.49 -4.89 23.69
CA PRO A 485 5.93 -4.78 25.10
C PRO A 485 6.70 -3.50 25.45
N HIS A 486 7.33 -2.87 24.45
CA HIS A 486 8.12 -1.67 24.69
C HIS A 486 7.25 -0.48 25.12
N TRP A 487 6.01 -0.36 24.64
CA TRP A 487 5.09 0.71 25.07
C TRP A 487 4.87 0.73 26.58
N TYR A 488 4.76 -0.46 27.19
CA TYR A 488 4.54 -0.65 28.62
C TYR A 488 5.79 -0.33 29.43
N LYS A 489 6.94 -0.89 29.04
CA LYS A 489 8.22 -0.61 29.69
C LYS A 489 8.55 0.88 29.68
N HIS A 490 8.26 1.56 28.58
CA HIS A 490 8.54 2.99 28.45
C HIS A 490 7.46 3.87 29.11
N ALA A 491 6.22 3.39 29.24
CA ALA A 491 5.16 4.09 29.96
C ALA A 491 5.42 4.19 31.47
N GLU A 492 6.29 3.37 32.06
CA GLU A 492 6.67 3.46 33.48
C GLU A 492 7.15 4.87 33.86
N ASN A 493 7.89 5.52 32.96
CA ASN A 493 8.37 6.90 33.13
C ASN A 493 7.25 7.94 33.12
N LEU A 494 6.19 7.71 32.34
CA LEU A 494 5.04 8.60 32.22
C LEU A 494 4.06 8.40 33.39
N LEU A 495 3.84 7.14 33.80
CA LEU A 495 2.94 6.79 34.89
C LEU A 495 3.58 6.89 36.27
N GLY A 496 4.91 6.98 36.35
CA GLY A 496 5.66 7.05 37.61
C GLY A 496 5.58 5.78 38.46
N LYS A 497 5.27 4.63 37.84
CA LYS A 497 5.13 3.33 38.49
C LYS A 497 5.65 2.22 37.59
N LYS A 498 6.13 1.12 38.18
CA LYS A 498 6.47 -0.11 37.45
C LYS A 498 5.22 -0.71 36.81
N ILE A 499 5.33 -1.21 35.60
CA ILE A 499 4.22 -1.85 34.87
C ILE A 499 4.57 -3.32 34.64
N GLU A 500 3.72 -4.20 35.15
CA GLU A 500 3.76 -5.63 34.87
C GLU A 500 2.55 -5.97 33.99
N PHE A 501 2.76 -6.88 33.03
CA PHE A 501 1.75 -7.28 32.06
C PHE A 501 1.90 -8.75 31.72
N ALA A 502 0.77 -9.41 31.45
CA ALA A 502 0.74 -10.76 30.90
C ALA A 502 1.18 -10.76 29.43
N THR A 503 1.76 -11.88 28.99
CA THR A 503 2.27 -12.03 27.62
C THR A 503 1.62 -13.19 26.90
N VAL A 504 1.74 -13.18 25.57
CA VAL A 504 1.27 -14.22 24.66
C VAL A 504 2.32 -14.41 23.56
N SER A 505 2.48 -15.64 23.07
CA SER A 505 3.47 -15.97 22.02
C SER A 505 3.07 -15.47 20.62
N SER A 506 1.84 -14.99 20.45
CA SER A 506 1.24 -14.56 19.19
C SER A 506 0.80 -13.10 19.26
N GLY A 507 0.98 -12.37 18.16
CA GLY A 507 0.67 -10.94 18.07
C GLY A 507 1.43 -10.27 16.92
N TYR A 508 1.04 -9.04 16.60
CA TYR A 508 1.60 -8.28 15.49
C TYR A 508 3.13 -8.13 15.56
N THR A 509 3.69 -7.99 16.76
CA THR A 509 5.15 -7.89 16.98
C THR A 509 5.88 -9.21 17.13
N SER A 510 5.17 -10.34 17.14
CA SER A 510 5.76 -11.68 17.31
C SER A 510 6.30 -12.21 15.96
N GLY A 511 7.30 -11.51 15.43
CA GLY A 511 8.03 -11.96 14.25
C GLY A 511 9.00 -13.12 14.55
N PRO A 512 9.81 -13.55 13.55
CA PRO A 512 10.79 -14.64 13.67
C PRO A 512 11.81 -14.48 14.80
N THR A 513 11.92 -13.28 15.39
CA THR A 513 12.88 -12.92 16.45
C THR A 513 12.32 -12.98 17.88
N SER A 514 11.22 -13.72 18.12
CA SER A 514 10.83 -14.23 19.44
C SER A 514 10.44 -13.22 20.53
N VAL A 515 9.95 -12.02 20.18
CA VAL A 515 9.35 -11.12 21.18
C VAL A 515 7.90 -11.53 21.42
N GLN A 516 7.60 -12.03 22.63
CA GLN A 516 6.21 -12.24 23.07
C GLN A 516 5.43 -10.91 23.00
N ALA A 517 4.18 -10.96 22.56
CA ALA A 517 3.28 -9.80 22.61
C ALA A 517 2.63 -9.69 23.99
N VAL A 518 2.05 -8.53 24.31
CA VAL A 518 1.21 -8.36 25.51
C VAL A 518 -0.15 -9.03 25.29
N ASP A 519 -0.65 -9.73 26.30
CA ASP A 519 -2.01 -10.25 26.29
C ASP A 519 -2.99 -9.07 26.32
N MET A 520 -3.74 -8.88 25.24
CA MET A 520 -4.66 -7.75 25.07
C MET A 520 -5.83 -7.76 26.06
N ALA A 521 -6.02 -8.85 26.82
CA ALA A 521 -6.95 -8.90 27.94
C ALA A 521 -6.42 -8.29 29.25
N ASP A 522 -5.13 -7.93 29.31
CA ASP A 522 -4.51 -7.36 30.49
C ASP A 522 -5.13 -5.99 30.86
N PRO A 523 -5.53 -5.77 32.12
CA PRO A 523 -6.17 -4.52 32.54
C PRO A 523 -5.26 -3.29 32.44
N VAL A 524 -3.95 -3.42 32.26
CA VAL A 524 -3.04 -2.28 32.10
C VAL A 524 -3.04 -1.69 30.69
N VAL A 525 -3.54 -2.43 29.69
CA VAL A 525 -3.54 -1.99 28.28
C VAL A 525 -4.25 -0.64 28.10
N PRO A 526 -5.48 -0.41 28.62
CA PRO A 526 -6.15 0.87 28.49
C PRO A 526 -5.42 2.04 29.18
N GLU A 527 -4.77 1.78 30.33
CA GLU A 527 -3.99 2.79 31.05
C GLU A 527 -2.73 3.20 30.26
N MET A 528 -2.04 2.23 29.67
CA MET A 528 -0.88 2.46 28.80
C MET A 528 -1.26 3.30 27.58
N ILE A 529 -2.35 2.94 26.89
CA ILE A 529 -2.87 3.69 25.74
C ILE A 529 -3.12 5.14 26.15
N ALA A 530 -3.83 5.36 27.25
CA ALA A 530 -4.16 6.69 27.72
C ALA A 530 -2.93 7.51 28.15
N ALA A 531 -1.90 6.88 28.73
CA ALA A 531 -0.67 7.56 29.12
C ALA A 531 0.04 8.18 27.91
N TRP A 532 0.18 7.41 26.83
CA TRP A 532 0.85 7.88 25.61
C TRP A 532 0.04 8.96 24.89
N VAL A 533 -1.26 8.78 24.75
CA VAL A 533 -2.13 9.79 24.14
C VAL A 533 -2.09 11.10 24.93
N ASN A 534 -2.13 11.06 26.27
CA ASN A 534 -2.03 12.26 27.10
C ASN A 534 -0.71 13.00 26.92
N TYR A 535 0.42 12.28 26.87
CA TYR A 535 1.72 12.88 26.60
C TYR A 535 1.73 13.60 25.24
N GLN A 536 1.21 12.93 24.20
CA GLN A 536 1.17 13.48 22.84
C GLN A 536 0.23 14.69 22.74
N TYR A 537 -0.95 14.62 23.36
CA TYR A 537 -1.91 15.72 23.42
C TYR A 537 -1.32 16.95 24.11
N GLN A 538 -0.56 16.77 25.19
CA GLN A 538 0.08 17.88 25.89
C GLN A 538 1.14 18.61 25.04
N ARG A 539 1.73 17.95 24.04
CA ARG A 539 2.75 18.54 23.16
C ARG A 539 2.20 19.05 21.83
N TRP A 540 1.27 18.32 21.22
CA TRP A 540 0.79 18.54 19.85
C TRP A 540 -0.73 18.68 19.73
N GLY A 541 -1.47 18.54 20.83
CA GLY A 541 -2.94 18.56 20.84
C GLY A 541 -3.56 19.88 20.38
N ASP A 542 -2.78 20.97 20.34
CA ASP A 542 -3.16 22.25 19.74
C ASP A 542 -3.37 22.16 18.21
N THR A 543 -2.74 21.19 17.56
CA THR A 543 -2.85 20.95 16.12
C THR A 543 -3.88 19.88 15.76
N TRP A 544 -4.44 19.18 16.76
CA TRP A 544 -5.27 18.02 16.50
C TRP A 544 -6.61 18.39 15.87
N PHE A 545 -6.99 17.62 14.86
CA PHE A 545 -8.24 17.74 14.15
C PHE A 545 -9.41 17.49 15.11
N ARG A 546 -10.42 18.35 14.99
CA ARG A 546 -11.69 18.22 15.72
C ARG A 546 -12.81 18.26 14.70
N SER A 547 -13.63 17.22 14.72
CA SER A 547 -14.84 17.17 13.91
C SER A 547 -15.83 18.26 14.32
N LYS A 548 -16.79 18.56 13.45
CA LYS A 548 -17.78 19.63 13.62
C LYS A 548 -18.60 19.53 14.91
N ASP A 549 -18.82 18.32 15.40
CA ASP A 549 -19.56 18.07 16.65
C ASP A 549 -18.69 18.07 17.92
N GLY A 550 -17.40 18.38 17.77
CA GLY A 550 -16.46 18.51 18.87
C GLY A 550 -15.65 17.26 19.20
N ARG A 551 -15.92 16.12 18.54
CA ARG A 551 -15.14 14.89 18.75
C ARG A 551 -13.75 14.98 18.10
N MET A 552 -12.79 14.33 18.74
CA MET A 552 -11.38 14.32 18.38
C MET A 552 -10.96 12.88 18.12
N PRO A 553 -10.89 12.46 16.84
CA PRO A 553 -10.43 11.11 16.51
C PRO A 553 -8.95 10.95 16.85
N ILE A 554 -8.61 9.83 17.48
CA ILE A 554 -7.27 9.46 17.90
C ILE A 554 -6.92 8.10 17.30
N ASP A 555 -6.12 8.10 16.26
CA ASP A 555 -5.71 6.88 15.56
C ASP A 555 -5.01 5.90 16.50
N ILE A 556 -5.45 4.66 16.48
CA ILE A 556 -4.75 3.52 17.08
C ILE A 556 -4.58 2.43 16.03
N GLU A 557 -3.33 2.15 15.68
CA GLU A 557 -2.98 1.10 14.72
C GLU A 557 -3.04 -0.26 15.40
N ASP A 558 -4.06 -1.05 15.09
CA ASP A 558 -4.35 -2.25 15.87
C ASP A 558 -4.90 -3.36 14.99
N THR A 559 -4.05 -3.98 14.19
CA THR A 559 -4.44 -5.12 13.34
C THR A 559 -4.45 -6.41 14.17
N TRP A 560 -5.60 -7.06 14.34
CA TRP A 560 -5.72 -8.32 15.12
C TRP A 560 -5.58 -9.58 14.24
N GLY A 561 -5.46 -9.43 12.93
CA GLY A 561 -5.32 -10.53 11.99
C GLY A 561 -5.34 -10.00 10.56
N TRP A 562 -5.12 -10.89 9.60
CA TRP A 562 -4.94 -10.51 8.21
C TRP A 562 -5.72 -11.42 7.28
N MET A 563 -6.28 -10.83 6.23
CA MET A 563 -6.81 -11.51 5.06
C MET A 563 -6.13 -10.93 3.82
N ARG A 564 -5.16 -11.64 3.25
CA ARG A 564 -4.58 -11.36 1.93
C ARG A 564 -4.35 -12.68 1.19
N ASP A 565 -3.94 -12.58 -0.06
CA ASP A 565 -3.55 -13.73 -0.88
C ASP A 565 -2.50 -14.62 -0.18
N ASP A 566 -1.53 -14.00 0.51
CA ASP A 566 -0.38 -14.66 1.10
C ASP A 566 -0.40 -14.81 2.63
N ILE A 567 -1.28 -14.08 3.31
CA ILE A 567 -1.39 -14.08 4.77
C ILE A 567 -2.85 -14.17 5.22
N ASN A 568 -3.19 -15.26 5.91
CA ASN A 568 -4.53 -15.55 6.40
C ASN A 568 -4.44 -16.01 7.86
N ILE A 569 -4.39 -15.05 8.79
CA ILE A 569 -4.06 -15.33 10.20
C ILE A 569 -4.96 -14.61 11.19
N ARG A 570 -5.03 -15.15 12.41
CA ARG A 570 -5.56 -14.49 13.61
C ARG A 570 -4.47 -14.41 14.67
N TYR A 571 -4.27 -13.26 15.31
CA TYR A 571 -3.43 -13.20 16.51
C TYR A 571 -4.14 -13.84 17.71
N GLY A 572 -3.37 -14.61 18.48
CA GLY A 572 -3.86 -15.43 19.56
C GLY A 572 -4.20 -14.68 20.84
N LEU A 573 -4.72 -15.42 21.82
CA LEU A 573 -5.05 -14.94 23.17
C LEU A 573 -4.05 -15.51 24.17
N GLY A 574 -3.64 -14.71 25.15
CA GLY A 574 -2.85 -15.19 26.28
C GLY A 574 -3.73 -15.85 27.34
N GLU A 575 -3.13 -16.18 28.49
CA GLU A 575 -3.82 -16.85 29.60
C GLU A 575 -5.03 -16.04 30.12
N LEU A 576 -4.90 -14.71 30.22
CA LEU A 576 -5.99 -13.85 30.66
C LEU A 576 -7.10 -13.81 29.61
N GLY A 577 -6.73 -13.73 28.33
CA GLY A 577 -7.68 -13.78 27.22
C GLY A 577 -8.47 -15.09 27.18
N LEU A 578 -7.78 -16.24 27.32
CA LEU A 578 -8.41 -17.56 27.35
C LEU A 578 -9.37 -17.72 28.52
N LYS A 579 -8.95 -17.33 29.73
CA LYS A 579 -9.81 -17.38 30.93
C LYS A 579 -11.10 -16.57 30.73
N ARG A 580 -10.99 -15.40 30.10
CA ARG A 580 -12.17 -14.57 29.77
C ARG A 580 -13.04 -15.21 28.69
N MET A 581 -12.44 -15.86 27.71
CA MET A 581 -13.18 -16.61 26.67
C MET A 581 -13.96 -17.77 27.30
N HIS A 582 -13.36 -18.53 28.21
CA HIS A 582 -14.04 -19.63 28.91
C HIS A 582 -15.29 -19.14 29.65
N GLN A 583 -15.19 -18.02 30.36
CA GLN A 583 -16.33 -17.40 31.03
C GLN A 583 -17.40 -16.92 30.03
N TRP A 584 -16.98 -16.33 28.91
CA TRP A 584 -17.89 -15.88 27.86
C TRP A 584 -18.67 -17.06 27.24
N LEU A 585 -17.99 -18.18 26.96
CA LEU A 585 -18.60 -19.40 26.45
C LEU A 585 -19.56 -20.03 27.46
N GLN A 586 -19.18 -20.06 28.74
CA GLN A 586 -20.05 -20.54 29.80
C GLN A 586 -21.33 -19.70 29.90
N ASN A 587 -21.22 -18.38 29.76
CA ASN A 587 -22.38 -17.49 29.76
C ASN A 587 -23.27 -17.71 28.52
N LYS A 588 -22.66 -17.95 27.34
CA LYS A 588 -23.37 -18.16 26.08
C LYS A 588 -24.12 -19.51 26.03
N TYR A 589 -23.48 -20.59 26.47
CA TYR A 589 -24.00 -21.96 26.31
C TYR A 589 -24.58 -22.56 27.60
N GLY A 590 -24.30 -21.96 28.76
CA GLY A 590 -24.71 -22.43 30.08
C GLY A 590 -23.90 -23.63 30.59
N ASN A 591 -23.69 -24.66 29.77
CA ASN A 591 -22.91 -25.86 30.11
C ASN A 591 -22.15 -26.45 28.93
N ILE A 592 -21.11 -27.24 29.23
CA ILE A 592 -20.19 -27.79 28.23
C ILE A 592 -20.85 -28.78 27.26
N ALA A 593 -21.87 -29.52 27.70
CA ALA A 593 -22.58 -30.48 26.85
C ALA A 593 -23.37 -29.77 25.74
N GLN A 594 -23.93 -28.60 26.01
CA GLN A 594 -24.59 -27.78 24.99
C GLN A 594 -23.58 -27.22 23.99
N LEU A 595 -22.43 -26.73 24.45
CA LEU A 595 -21.34 -26.27 23.57
C LEU A 595 -20.85 -27.42 22.68
N ASN A 596 -20.53 -28.58 23.26
CA ASN A 596 -20.06 -29.75 22.53
C ASN A 596 -21.04 -30.21 21.44
N ARG A 597 -22.35 -30.08 21.68
CA ARG A 597 -23.37 -30.37 20.67
C ARG A 597 -23.30 -29.40 19.48
N VAL A 598 -23.09 -28.11 19.75
CA VAL A 598 -23.06 -27.06 18.71
C VAL A 598 -21.75 -27.12 17.93
N TRP A 599 -20.61 -27.27 18.62
CA TRP A 599 -19.29 -27.28 18.02
C TRP A 599 -18.87 -28.65 17.48
N ASN A 600 -19.66 -29.70 17.73
CA ASN A 600 -19.30 -31.09 17.44
C ASN A 600 -17.94 -31.46 18.06
N SER A 601 -17.80 -31.21 19.35
CA SER A 601 -16.57 -31.42 20.13
C SER A 601 -16.81 -32.31 21.35
N THR A 602 -15.74 -32.60 22.10
CA THR A 602 -15.77 -33.51 23.26
C THR A 602 -15.00 -32.96 24.46
N TYR A 603 -15.02 -31.64 24.68
CA TYR A 603 -14.37 -31.03 25.84
C TYR A 603 -15.03 -31.47 27.16
N GLU A 604 -14.25 -31.71 28.21
CA GLU A 604 -14.79 -32.11 29.51
C GLU A 604 -15.23 -30.89 30.34
N ASP A 605 -14.48 -29.79 30.24
CA ASP A 605 -14.77 -28.49 30.85
C ASP A 605 -14.51 -27.32 29.87
N PHE A 606 -15.04 -26.14 30.19
CA PHE A 606 -14.73 -24.93 29.42
C PHE A 606 -13.23 -24.58 29.50
N ALA A 607 -12.56 -24.88 30.61
CA ALA A 607 -11.13 -24.64 30.81
C ALA A 607 -10.23 -25.43 29.83
N ASP A 608 -10.73 -26.53 29.26
CA ASP A 608 -10.00 -27.36 28.29
C ASP A 608 -9.96 -26.74 26.88
N ILE A 609 -10.71 -25.66 26.65
CA ILE A 609 -10.86 -25.06 25.33
C ILE A 609 -9.64 -24.18 25.03
N ASN A 610 -8.81 -24.62 24.09
CA ASN A 610 -7.74 -23.81 23.51
C ASN A 610 -7.88 -23.73 21.98
N PRO A 611 -8.30 -22.59 21.42
CA PRO A 611 -8.49 -22.43 19.98
C PRO A 611 -7.22 -22.59 19.14
N PHE A 612 -6.04 -22.44 19.76
CA PHE A 612 -4.74 -22.42 19.09
C PHE A 612 -4.03 -23.77 19.14
N GLU A 613 -4.57 -24.73 19.87
CA GLU A 613 -3.99 -26.06 19.97
C GLU A 613 -4.03 -26.78 18.60
N GLY A 614 -2.87 -27.28 18.16
CA GLY A 614 -2.74 -27.96 16.87
C GLY A 614 -2.75 -27.06 15.64
N GLN A 615 -2.97 -25.74 15.79
CA GLN A 615 -2.96 -24.80 14.68
C GLN A 615 -1.54 -24.48 14.20
N ASN A 616 -1.39 -24.13 12.92
CA ASN A 616 -0.12 -23.67 12.37
C ASN A 616 0.09 -22.18 12.66
N MET A 617 1.31 -21.80 13.01
CA MET A 617 1.68 -20.39 13.22
C MET A 617 2.45 -19.85 12.00
N LYS A 618 2.00 -18.71 11.47
CA LYS A 618 2.64 -17.96 10.38
C LYS A 618 2.61 -16.46 10.72
N ASN A 619 3.72 -15.75 10.50
CA ASN A 619 3.82 -14.30 10.73
C ASN A 619 3.28 -13.85 12.11
N GLY A 620 3.56 -14.63 13.15
CA GLY A 620 3.13 -14.33 14.52
C GLY A 620 1.65 -14.61 14.82
N GLY A 621 0.86 -15.11 13.87
CA GLY A 621 -0.54 -15.49 14.07
C GLY A 621 -0.84 -16.93 13.66
N TYR A 622 -2.05 -17.38 13.95
CA TYR A 622 -2.50 -18.75 13.69
C TYR A 622 -3.36 -18.84 12.42
N THR A 623 -3.13 -19.87 11.61
CA THR A 623 -4.04 -20.28 10.53
C THR A 623 -5.05 -21.27 11.08
N PHE A 624 -6.26 -21.28 10.53
CA PHE A 624 -7.37 -22.15 10.94
C PHE A 624 -7.82 -23.03 9.78
N ASP A 625 -6.85 -23.51 9.00
CA ASP A 625 -7.06 -24.23 7.73
C ASP A 625 -7.19 -25.76 7.90
N ASN A 626 -7.09 -26.28 9.12
CA ASN A 626 -7.19 -27.72 9.37
C ASN A 626 -8.58 -28.15 9.86
N ARG A 627 -9.40 -28.69 8.96
CA ARG A 627 -10.76 -29.20 9.27
C ARG A 627 -10.80 -30.40 10.22
N SER A 628 -9.66 -31.02 10.56
CA SER A 628 -9.61 -32.11 11.55
C SER A 628 -9.64 -31.60 12.99
N LEU A 629 -9.46 -30.30 13.22
CA LEU A 629 -9.49 -29.68 14.54
C LEU A 629 -10.89 -29.19 14.88
N VAL A 630 -11.18 -28.94 16.15
CA VAL A 630 -12.45 -28.35 16.57
C VAL A 630 -12.57 -26.90 16.09
N PHE A 631 -11.45 -26.18 15.99
CA PHE A 631 -11.42 -24.83 15.42
C PHE A 631 -10.87 -24.89 14.01
N TYR A 632 -11.70 -24.56 13.04
CA TYR A 632 -11.28 -24.34 11.65
C TYR A 632 -12.16 -23.26 11.02
N ASP A 633 -11.68 -22.62 9.95
CA ASP A 633 -12.42 -21.55 9.27
C ASP A 633 -13.83 -22.04 8.88
N TRP A 634 -14.83 -21.17 9.06
CA TRP A 634 -16.27 -21.36 8.74
C TRP A 634 -17.08 -22.24 9.68
N ASN A 635 -16.53 -22.66 10.81
CA ASN A 635 -17.33 -23.39 11.80
C ASN A 635 -17.71 -22.52 13.00
N SER A 636 -18.71 -22.99 13.75
CA SER A 636 -19.27 -22.25 14.89
C SER A 636 -18.25 -21.95 15.99
N ALA A 637 -17.24 -22.82 16.19
CA ALA A 637 -16.18 -22.60 17.17
C ALA A 637 -15.30 -21.39 16.81
N THR A 638 -14.89 -21.27 15.55
CA THR A 638 -14.11 -20.13 15.06
C THR A 638 -14.95 -18.85 14.99
N GLU A 639 -16.24 -18.94 14.65
CA GLU A 639 -17.16 -17.79 14.70
C GLU A 639 -17.28 -17.22 16.12
N ASP A 640 -17.37 -18.10 17.13
CA ASP A 640 -17.39 -17.72 18.54
C ASP A 640 -16.09 -17.06 18.99
N LEU A 641 -14.95 -17.60 18.54
CA LEU A 641 -13.63 -16.98 18.77
C LEU A 641 -13.59 -15.56 18.19
N ASP A 642 -14.02 -15.36 16.94
CA ASP A 642 -13.98 -14.05 16.29
C ASP A 642 -14.95 -13.05 16.94
N CYS A 643 -16.12 -13.51 17.40
CA CYS A 643 -17.05 -12.69 18.18
C CYS A 643 -16.43 -12.28 19.53
N PHE A 644 -15.88 -13.23 20.29
CA PHE A 644 -15.24 -12.97 21.58
C PHE A 644 -14.07 -11.99 21.44
N ARG A 645 -13.19 -12.21 20.46
CA ARG A 645 -12.05 -11.31 20.19
C ARG A 645 -12.53 -9.89 19.88
N THR A 646 -13.61 -9.76 19.11
CA THR A 646 -14.23 -8.46 18.82
C THR A 646 -14.75 -7.80 20.11
N GLU A 647 -15.48 -8.53 20.96
CA GLU A 647 -15.96 -7.99 22.25
C GLU A 647 -14.81 -7.56 23.17
N LEU A 648 -13.77 -8.39 23.27
CA LEU A 648 -12.58 -8.10 24.07
C LEU A 648 -11.93 -6.77 23.64
N ARG A 649 -11.75 -6.59 22.34
CA ARG A 649 -11.17 -5.39 21.74
C ARG A 649 -12.02 -4.14 22.02
N LEU A 650 -13.34 -4.23 21.86
CA LEU A 650 -14.27 -3.13 22.10
C LEU A 650 -14.30 -2.72 23.58
N GLU A 651 -14.24 -3.69 24.51
CA GLU A 651 -14.15 -3.37 25.93
C GLU A 651 -12.85 -2.65 26.31
N MET A 652 -11.74 -3.04 25.69
CA MET A 652 -10.45 -2.37 25.87
C MET A 652 -10.53 -0.90 25.40
N TYR A 653 -11.06 -0.65 24.20
CA TYR A 653 -11.23 0.71 23.67
C TYR A 653 -12.17 1.55 24.53
N LYS A 654 -13.30 0.98 24.98
CA LYS A 654 -14.22 1.68 25.87
C LYS A 654 -13.52 2.16 27.15
N LYS A 655 -12.75 1.29 27.81
CA LYS A 655 -11.99 1.66 29.02
C LYS A 655 -10.94 2.73 28.73
N ALA A 656 -10.26 2.66 27.60
CA ALA A 656 -9.27 3.66 27.21
C ALA A 656 -9.94 5.02 26.96
N ASN A 657 -11.04 5.05 26.20
CA ASN A 657 -11.85 6.25 25.96
C ASN A 657 -12.35 6.87 27.28
N GLU A 658 -12.85 6.06 28.23
CA GLU A 658 -13.28 6.51 29.55
C GLU A 658 -12.16 7.17 30.38
N ILE A 659 -10.90 6.74 30.20
CA ILE A 659 -9.74 7.37 30.86
C ILE A 659 -9.39 8.67 30.13
N LEU A 660 -9.32 8.64 28.80
CA LEU A 660 -8.95 9.78 27.95
C LEU A 660 -9.90 10.97 28.10
N GLN A 661 -11.21 10.73 28.14
CA GLN A 661 -12.21 11.79 28.22
C GLN A 661 -12.18 12.58 29.55
N ARG A 662 -11.47 12.07 30.57
CA ARG A 662 -11.25 12.81 31.83
C ARG A 662 -10.28 13.98 31.65
N THR A 663 -9.39 13.91 30.66
CA THR A 663 -8.36 14.92 30.40
C THR A 663 -8.53 15.61 29.06
N ILE A 664 -9.11 14.93 28.08
CA ILE A 664 -9.28 15.41 26.69
C ILE A 664 -10.77 15.30 26.31
N PRO A 665 -11.57 16.36 26.50
CA PRO A 665 -12.98 16.34 26.11
C PRO A 665 -13.18 16.06 24.62
N GLY A 666 -14.02 15.07 24.32
CA GLY A 666 -14.31 14.61 22.96
C GLY A 666 -13.28 13.62 22.39
N ALA A 667 -12.27 13.20 23.16
CA ALA A 667 -11.33 12.17 22.73
C ALA A 667 -12.02 10.83 22.48
N GLU A 668 -11.69 10.24 21.35
CA GLU A 668 -12.22 8.94 20.93
C GLU A 668 -11.19 8.20 20.09
N LEU A 669 -10.88 6.96 20.48
CA LEU A 669 -10.02 6.10 19.68
C LEU A 669 -10.68 5.79 18.33
N ALA A 670 -9.93 6.05 17.27
CA ALA A 670 -10.25 5.73 15.89
C ALA A 670 -9.36 4.55 15.46
N PRO A 671 -9.86 3.30 15.51
CA PRO A 671 -9.04 2.18 15.08
C PRO A 671 -8.66 2.30 13.61
N ARG A 672 -7.37 2.11 13.34
CA ARG A 672 -6.82 1.89 12.01
C ARG A 672 -6.32 0.46 11.87
N THR A 673 -6.66 -0.16 10.74
CA THR A 673 -6.24 -1.53 10.42
C THR A 673 -5.54 -1.65 9.08
N GLU A 674 -4.91 -2.80 8.90
CA GLU A 674 -4.41 -3.29 7.62
C GLU A 674 -5.25 -4.51 7.20
N GLY A 675 -5.37 -4.71 5.88
CA GLY A 675 -6.04 -5.87 5.29
C GLY A 675 -7.42 -5.60 4.67
N ALA A 676 -7.65 -4.38 4.15
CA ALA A 676 -8.83 -4.02 3.38
C ALA A 676 -10.15 -4.25 4.13
N ASN A 677 -10.15 -3.92 5.43
CA ASN A 677 -11.29 -4.14 6.28
C ASN A 677 -12.30 -2.98 6.17
N LEU A 678 -13.59 -3.31 6.14
CA LEU A 678 -14.70 -2.35 6.13
C LEU A 678 -15.71 -2.76 7.19
N ILE A 679 -16.08 -1.84 8.08
CA ILE A 679 -17.05 -2.11 9.16
C ILE A 679 -18.48 -1.98 8.63
N MET A 680 -18.92 -2.99 7.88
CA MET A 680 -20.25 -3.03 7.30
C MET A 680 -20.78 -4.46 7.23
N LYS A 681 -22.11 -4.58 7.17
CA LYS A 681 -22.76 -5.87 6.93
C LYS A 681 -22.38 -6.38 5.55
N ALA A 682 -21.84 -7.59 5.52
CA ALA A 682 -21.55 -8.36 4.32
C ALA A 682 -21.95 -9.84 4.56
N ALA A 683 -22.03 -10.64 3.50
CA ALA A 683 -22.41 -12.05 3.59
C ALA A 683 -21.24 -12.96 3.17
N ALA A 684 -21.16 -14.16 3.74
CA ALA A 684 -20.13 -15.15 3.40
C ALA A 684 -20.29 -15.68 1.97
N ASP A 685 -21.54 -15.81 1.54
CA ASP A 685 -21.96 -16.36 0.25
C ASP A 685 -22.20 -15.29 -0.82
N ASP A 686 -21.84 -14.02 -0.56
CA ASP A 686 -22.03 -12.91 -1.51
C ASP A 686 -21.37 -13.24 -2.86
N GLU A 687 -22.09 -13.03 -3.96
CA GLU A 687 -21.59 -13.29 -5.32
C GLU A 687 -20.44 -12.34 -5.68
N ASN A 688 -20.39 -11.16 -5.08
CA ASN A 688 -19.28 -10.24 -5.21
C ASN A 688 -18.15 -10.63 -4.27
N MET A 689 -17.04 -11.09 -4.85
CA MET A 689 -15.84 -11.49 -4.12
C MET A 689 -15.30 -10.42 -3.15
N LYS A 690 -15.49 -9.12 -3.45
CA LYS A 690 -15.05 -8.02 -2.58
C LYS A 690 -15.91 -7.92 -1.32
N TRP A 691 -17.22 -8.14 -1.43
CA TRP A 691 -18.11 -8.18 -0.26
C TRP A 691 -17.87 -9.40 0.60
N ARG A 692 -17.62 -10.54 -0.05
CA ARG A 692 -17.16 -11.74 0.62
C ARG A 692 -15.83 -11.49 1.37
N HIS A 693 -14.85 -10.83 0.74
CA HIS A 693 -13.60 -10.44 1.41
C HIS A 693 -13.85 -9.55 2.63
N VAL A 694 -14.75 -8.55 2.53
CA VAL A 694 -15.12 -7.68 3.67
C VAL A 694 -15.69 -8.48 4.84
N TYR A 695 -16.56 -9.45 4.60
CA TYR A 695 -17.09 -10.33 5.66
C TYR A 695 -15.97 -11.14 6.36
N TYR A 696 -14.96 -11.55 5.61
CA TYR A 696 -13.84 -12.37 6.08
C TYR A 696 -12.75 -11.58 6.78
N SER A 697 -12.40 -10.41 6.25
CA SER A 697 -11.41 -9.52 6.84
C SER A 697 -11.85 -9.05 8.23
N GLN A 698 -13.13 -8.68 8.39
CA GLN A 698 -13.74 -8.33 9.67
C GLN A 698 -13.56 -9.42 10.73
N ARG A 699 -13.74 -10.70 10.37
CA ARG A 699 -13.59 -11.83 11.29
C ARG A 699 -12.14 -12.00 11.75
N ARG A 700 -11.20 -12.05 10.81
CA ARG A 700 -9.78 -12.24 11.12
C ARG A 700 -9.24 -11.08 11.97
N ASN A 701 -9.65 -9.85 11.67
CA ASN A 701 -9.26 -8.63 12.37
C ASN A 701 -10.07 -8.36 13.66
N ALA A 702 -10.90 -9.28 14.13
CA ALA A 702 -11.71 -9.10 15.35
C ALA A 702 -12.58 -7.82 15.32
N PHE A 703 -13.29 -7.66 14.21
CA PHE A 703 -14.24 -6.59 13.92
C PHE A 703 -15.55 -7.15 13.35
N VAL A 704 -16.07 -8.23 13.94
CA VAL A 704 -17.34 -8.82 13.51
C VAL A 704 -18.45 -7.75 13.57
N TYR A 705 -18.99 -7.39 12.40
CA TYR A 705 -19.96 -6.29 12.23
C TYR A 705 -21.06 -6.29 13.30
N ASP A 706 -21.80 -7.38 13.45
CA ASP A 706 -22.95 -7.44 14.38
C ASP A 706 -22.53 -7.17 15.84
N VAL A 707 -21.32 -7.60 16.22
CA VAL A 707 -20.76 -7.32 17.55
C VAL A 707 -20.41 -5.85 17.67
N VAL A 708 -19.71 -5.28 16.68
CA VAL A 708 -19.38 -3.84 16.66
C VAL A 708 -20.65 -2.99 16.74
N ARG A 709 -21.68 -3.30 15.94
CA ARG A 709 -22.96 -2.58 15.96
C ARG A 709 -23.70 -2.68 17.29
N SER A 710 -23.57 -3.80 17.99
CA SER A 710 -24.18 -3.98 19.31
C SER A 710 -23.51 -3.16 20.42
N LYS A 711 -22.31 -2.62 20.18
CA LYS A 711 -21.49 -1.90 21.16
C LYS A 711 -21.19 -0.49 20.65
N ASP A 712 -21.78 0.52 21.26
CA ASP A 712 -21.52 1.93 20.95
C ASP A 712 -20.18 2.39 21.54
N VAL A 713 -19.06 2.06 20.88
CA VAL A 713 -17.69 2.24 21.42
C VAL A 713 -16.82 3.16 20.58
N PHE A 714 -16.91 3.07 19.25
CA PHE A 714 -16.17 3.93 18.33
C PHE A 714 -17.05 4.32 17.14
N HIS A 715 -16.78 5.51 16.61
CA HIS A 715 -17.51 6.13 15.51
C HIS A 715 -16.59 6.60 14.38
N PHE A 716 -15.29 6.43 14.52
CA PHE A 716 -14.29 6.75 13.50
C PHE A 716 -13.56 5.47 13.13
N TYR A 717 -13.33 5.26 11.84
CA TYR A 717 -12.62 4.08 11.38
C TYR A 717 -11.72 4.40 10.19
N SER A 718 -10.55 3.78 10.16
CA SER A 718 -9.58 3.92 9.09
C SER A 718 -9.02 2.54 8.70
N ASP A 719 -8.60 2.40 7.46
CA ASP A 719 -7.88 1.22 6.96
C ASP A 719 -6.96 1.66 5.81
N TYR A 720 -5.83 0.96 5.67
CA TYR A 720 -4.93 1.06 4.53
C TYR A 720 -5.42 0.21 3.35
N THR A 721 -6.68 0.40 2.96
CA THR A 721 -7.32 -0.54 2.05
C THR A 721 -6.60 -0.59 0.71
N THR A 722 -6.31 -1.80 0.27
CA THR A 722 -5.65 -2.07 -1.01
C THR A 722 -6.62 -2.62 -2.04
N MET A 723 -7.87 -2.93 -1.69
CA MET A 723 -8.80 -3.55 -2.64
C MET A 723 -9.42 -2.54 -3.61
N PRO A 724 -9.45 -2.86 -4.93
CA PRO A 724 -9.99 -1.96 -5.96
C PRO A 724 -11.52 -2.06 -6.08
N PHE A 725 -12.26 -1.50 -5.13
CA PHE A 725 -13.71 -1.32 -5.26
C PHE A 725 -14.05 -0.43 -6.46
N THR A 726 -15.11 -0.79 -7.18
CA THR A 726 -15.67 0.10 -8.22
C THR A 726 -16.31 1.33 -7.56
N PRO A 727 -16.52 2.45 -8.29
CA PRO A 727 -17.14 3.64 -7.71
C PRO A 727 -18.51 3.39 -7.06
N SER A 728 -19.37 2.53 -7.64
CA SER A 728 -20.66 2.20 -7.02
C SER A 728 -20.50 1.35 -5.77
N GLN A 729 -19.60 0.37 -5.78
CA GLN A 729 -19.29 -0.45 -4.61
C GLN A 729 -18.78 0.44 -3.47
N TRP A 730 -17.81 1.30 -3.75
CA TRP A 730 -17.25 2.19 -2.73
C TRP A 730 -18.30 3.13 -2.16
N ARG A 731 -19.11 3.77 -3.01
CA ARG A 731 -20.23 4.62 -2.57
C ARG A 731 -21.21 3.86 -1.66
N GLU A 732 -21.55 2.64 -2.02
CA GLU A 732 -22.41 1.78 -1.21
C GLU A 732 -21.79 1.47 0.16
N ALA A 733 -20.51 1.11 0.19
CA ALA A 733 -19.79 0.82 1.42
C ALA A 733 -19.77 2.04 2.37
N ILE A 734 -19.38 3.21 1.88
CA ILE A 734 -19.34 4.43 2.69
C ILE A 734 -20.73 4.78 3.20
N ARG A 735 -21.77 4.70 2.35
CA ARG A 735 -23.15 4.96 2.77
C ARG A 735 -23.61 4.03 3.89
N ARG A 736 -23.29 2.74 3.79
CA ARG A 736 -23.64 1.74 4.81
C ARG A 736 -22.93 2.04 6.13
N MET A 737 -21.61 2.30 6.09
CA MET A 737 -20.83 2.64 7.28
C MET A 737 -21.32 3.92 7.96
N VAL A 738 -21.54 4.99 7.20
CA VAL A 738 -22.03 6.27 7.73
C VAL A 738 -23.47 6.15 8.23
N GLY A 739 -24.32 5.39 7.53
CA GLY A 739 -25.67 5.07 7.98
C GLY A 739 -25.69 4.29 9.30
N ASP A 740 -24.61 3.55 9.56
CA ASP A 740 -24.35 2.87 10.82
C ASP A 740 -23.66 3.77 11.87
N GLY A 741 -23.33 5.03 11.57
CA GLY A 741 -22.67 5.92 12.51
C GLY A 741 -21.16 5.69 12.63
N VAL A 742 -20.56 4.91 11.72
CA VAL A 742 -19.11 4.79 11.58
C VAL A 742 -18.65 5.73 10.47
N LEU A 743 -17.92 6.77 10.84
CA LEU A 743 -17.36 7.77 9.95
C LEU A 743 -16.01 7.28 9.38
N PRO A 744 -15.92 7.02 8.07
CA PRO A 744 -14.72 6.50 7.46
C PRO A 744 -13.70 7.60 7.14
N MET A 745 -12.43 7.31 7.43
CA MET A 745 -11.24 8.13 7.15
C MET A 745 -10.16 7.24 6.53
N PHE A 746 -10.48 6.60 5.40
CA PHE A 746 -9.61 5.62 4.75
C PHE A 746 -8.34 6.24 4.16
N LEU A 747 -7.27 5.46 4.13
CA LEU A 747 -5.97 5.83 3.57
C LEU A 747 -5.56 4.81 2.50
N PRO A 748 -6.24 4.77 1.34
CA PRO A 748 -6.00 3.79 0.29
C PRO A 748 -4.67 3.98 -0.47
N GLN A 749 -4.23 2.90 -1.13
CA GLN A 749 -3.10 2.83 -2.07
C GLN A 749 -3.62 2.80 -3.51
N PHE A 750 -3.90 3.94 -4.15
CA PHE A 750 -4.55 3.99 -5.48
C PHE A 750 -3.65 3.56 -6.63
N ASP A 751 -2.35 3.78 -6.48
CA ASP A 751 -1.28 3.52 -7.43
C ASP A 751 -1.04 2.01 -7.65
N HIS A 752 -1.26 1.18 -6.63
CA HIS A 752 -1.05 -0.27 -6.69
C HIS A 752 -2.11 -1.05 -5.93
N MET A 753 -3.39 -0.77 -6.19
CA MET A 753 -4.48 -1.57 -5.61
C MET A 753 -4.36 -3.03 -6.03
N ARG A 754 -4.78 -3.94 -5.15
CA ARG A 754 -4.55 -5.38 -5.16
C ARG A 754 -5.90 -6.08 -5.10
N ASP A 755 -6.32 -6.68 -6.21
CA ASP A 755 -7.49 -7.55 -6.26
C ASP A 755 -7.08 -9.03 -6.16
N ILE A 756 -8.03 -9.89 -5.78
CA ILE A 756 -7.86 -11.35 -5.80
C ILE A 756 -8.80 -11.92 -6.85
N LEU A 757 -8.25 -12.24 -8.03
CA LEU A 757 -8.99 -12.84 -9.13
C LEU A 757 -9.08 -14.36 -8.95
N LEU A 758 -10.30 -14.85 -8.67
CA LEU A 758 -10.58 -16.28 -8.61
C LEU A 758 -10.61 -16.93 -9.98
N ASN A 759 -9.92 -18.06 -10.13
CA ASN A 759 -9.84 -18.81 -11.37
C ASN A 759 -9.45 -20.29 -11.09
N PRO A 760 -9.58 -21.21 -12.06
CA PRO A 760 -9.24 -22.62 -11.84
C PRO A 760 -7.73 -22.95 -11.94
N ASP A 761 -6.94 -22.12 -12.64
CA ASP A 761 -5.66 -22.53 -13.22
C ASP A 761 -4.43 -21.98 -12.46
N TYR A 762 -4.43 -20.69 -12.13
CA TYR A 762 -3.31 -19.92 -11.60
C TYR A 762 -3.56 -19.45 -10.17
N GLY A 763 -2.52 -19.29 -9.37
CA GLY A 763 -2.64 -18.73 -8.02
C GLY A 763 -2.51 -19.72 -6.87
N LEU A 764 -2.80 -19.22 -5.67
CA LEU A 764 -2.84 -20.00 -4.42
C LEU A 764 -4.25 -20.56 -4.19
N ASP A 765 -4.37 -21.71 -3.52
CA ASP A 765 -5.67 -22.27 -3.17
C ASP A 765 -6.46 -21.31 -2.28
N TYR A 766 -7.65 -20.93 -2.75
CA TYR A 766 -8.54 -19.99 -2.10
C TYR A 766 -9.87 -20.60 -1.70
N GLN A 767 -10.07 -21.90 -1.95
CA GLN A 767 -11.32 -22.58 -1.64
C GLN A 767 -11.65 -22.45 -0.16
N MET A 768 -10.69 -22.77 0.70
CA MET A 768 -10.92 -22.64 2.14
C MET A 768 -10.94 -21.19 2.58
N HIS A 769 -10.07 -20.32 2.05
CA HIS A 769 -10.04 -18.93 2.52
C HIS A 769 -11.30 -18.13 2.20
N TYR A 770 -12.04 -18.53 1.15
CA TYR A 770 -13.31 -17.92 0.77
C TYR A 770 -14.56 -18.81 0.95
N ASN A 771 -14.43 -19.97 1.61
CA ASN A 771 -15.50 -20.94 1.79
C ASN A 771 -16.21 -21.33 0.47
N LEU A 772 -15.45 -21.56 -0.59
CA LEU A 772 -15.98 -21.85 -1.91
C LEU A 772 -16.44 -23.31 -2.00
N GLU A 773 -17.59 -23.53 -2.63
CA GLU A 773 -18.11 -24.89 -2.88
C GLU A 773 -17.15 -25.69 -3.77
N MET A 774 -16.62 -25.05 -4.81
CA MET A 774 -15.70 -25.65 -5.76
C MET A 774 -14.25 -25.20 -5.50
N PRO A 775 -13.25 -26.07 -5.74
CA PRO A 775 -11.85 -25.66 -5.72
C PRO A 775 -11.61 -24.48 -6.65
N SER A 776 -11.00 -23.42 -6.13
CA SER A 776 -10.60 -22.24 -6.91
C SER A 776 -9.30 -21.69 -6.37
N LYS A 777 -8.49 -21.16 -7.27
CA LYS A 777 -7.26 -20.46 -6.94
C LYS A 777 -7.47 -18.95 -7.01
N GLY A 778 -6.73 -18.19 -6.21
CA GLY A 778 -6.69 -16.74 -6.22
C GLY A 778 -5.36 -16.24 -6.80
N VAL A 779 -5.44 -15.40 -7.84
CA VAL A 779 -4.30 -14.64 -8.38
C VAL A 779 -4.42 -13.22 -7.87
N MET A 780 -3.34 -12.70 -7.28
CA MET A 780 -3.26 -11.29 -6.96
C MET A 780 -3.02 -10.47 -8.23
N VAL A 781 -3.83 -9.42 -8.43
CA VAL A 781 -3.75 -8.53 -9.58
C VAL A 781 -3.50 -7.11 -9.08
N HIS A 782 -2.40 -6.49 -9.53
CA HIS A 782 -2.17 -5.06 -9.33
C HIS A 782 -2.91 -4.25 -10.39
N CYS A 783 -3.53 -3.15 -10.00
CA CYS A 783 -4.15 -2.21 -10.93
C CYS A 783 -4.15 -0.78 -10.40
N LEU A 784 -4.10 0.17 -11.32
CA LEU A 784 -4.35 1.58 -11.05
C LEU A 784 -5.87 1.85 -11.04
N MET A 785 -6.36 2.50 -9.99
CA MET A 785 -7.76 2.95 -9.90
C MET A 785 -7.83 4.48 -9.86
N ALA A 786 -8.83 5.06 -10.53
CA ALA A 786 -9.11 6.49 -10.42
C ALA A 786 -9.48 6.85 -8.98
N ALA A 787 -8.74 7.78 -8.38
CA ALA A 787 -8.94 8.20 -7.00
C ALA A 787 -10.07 9.23 -6.87
N TYR A 788 -10.29 10.06 -7.88
CA TYR A 788 -11.29 11.13 -7.84
C TYR A 788 -12.73 10.61 -7.63
N PRO A 789 -13.23 9.60 -8.37
CA PRO A 789 -14.58 9.08 -8.15
C PRO A 789 -14.76 8.50 -6.74
N TRP A 790 -13.70 7.92 -6.18
CA TRP A 790 -13.64 7.42 -4.81
C TRP A 790 -13.74 8.56 -3.80
N TRP A 791 -12.88 9.57 -3.89
CA TRP A 791 -12.90 10.72 -2.99
C TRP A 791 -14.23 11.46 -3.03
N LYS A 792 -14.76 11.68 -4.23
CA LYS A 792 -16.09 12.27 -4.41
C LYS A 792 -17.16 11.44 -3.69
N ALA A 793 -17.17 10.11 -3.88
CA ALA A 793 -18.13 9.24 -3.21
C ALA A 793 -17.96 9.26 -1.68
N THR A 794 -16.72 9.21 -1.18
CA THR A 794 -16.45 9.29 0.26
C THR A 794 -17.02 10.56 0.87
N TYR A 795 -16.74 11.72 0.26
CA TYR A 795 -17.24 13.00 0.76
C TYR A 795 -18.77 13.09 0.69
N GLU A 796 -19.37 12.78 -0.47
CA GLU A 796 -20.80 12.90 -0.69
C GLU A 796 -21.62 12.02 0.28
N GLU A 797 -21.09 10.84 0.64
CA GLU A 797 -21.76 9.92 1.55
C GLU A 797 -21.39 10.17 3.04
N GLY A 798 -20.51 11.12 3.36
CA GLY A 798 -20.28 11.62 4.72
C GLY A 798 -18.98 11.18 5.41
N GLY A 799 -18.03 10.60 4.66
CA GLY A 799 -16.67 10.32 5.13
C GLY A 799 -15.67 11.44 4.84
N ALA A 800 -14.43 11.25 5.27
CA ALA A 800 -13.29 12.05 4.84
C ALA A 800 -12.52 11.29 3.75
N PRO A 801 -12.39 11.85 2.54
CA PRO A 801 -11.46 11.35 1.55
C PRO A 801 -10.04 11.29 2.11
N GLY A 802 -9.24 10.34 1.63
CA GLY A 802 -7.84 10.28 2.01
C GLY A 802 -6.96 9.46 1.09
N ILE A 803 -5.66 9.46 1.41
CA ILE A 803 -4.60 8.81 0.63
C ILE A 803 -3.37 8.49 1.51
N LEU A 804 -2.67 7.39 1.22
CA LEU A 804 -1.31 7.18 1.73
C LEU A 804 -0.30 8.02 0.95
N TRP A 805 0.51 8.82 1.65
CA TRP A 805 1.49 9.70 1.03
C TRP A 805 2.92 9.26 1.34
N SER A 806 3.59 8.74 0.30
CA SER A 806 5.01 8.32 0.34
C SER A 806 5.33 7.19 1.32
N ASP A 807 4.39 6.25 1.52
CA ASP A 807 4.66 4.97 2.18
C ASP A 807 5.22 3.94 1.19
N TYR A 808 6.47 4.17 0.78
CA TYR A 808 7.18 3.31 -0.17
C TYR A 808 7.39 1.87 0.35
N LEU A 809 7.36 1.65 1.67
CA LEU A 809 7.46 0.30 2.25
C LEU A 809 6.19 -0.51 1.98
N CYS A 810 5.03 0.15 2.07
CA CYS A 810 3.73 -0.47 1.89
C CYS A 810 3.20 -0.39 0.46
N ASP A 811 3.95 0.22 -0.47
CA ASP A 811 3.53 0.48 -1.86
C ASP A 811 2.35 1.46 -1.97
N GLY A 812 2.33 2.50 -1.12
CA GLY A 812 1.32 3.55 -1.15
C GLY A 812 1.92 4.94 -1.30
N PHE A 813 1.82 5.54 -2.48
CA PHE A 813 2.34 6.88 -2.74
C PHE A 813 1.47 7.67 -3.72
N ALA A 814 1.59 9.00 -3.67
CA ALA A 814 0.93 9.90 -4.62
C ALA A 814 1.86 10.17 -5.80
N THR A 815 1.48 9.68 -6.98
CA THR A 815 2.17 9.99 -8.24
C THR A 815 1.58 11.23 -8.90
N GLN A 816 2.09 11.62 -10.06
CA GLN A 816 1.48 12.68 -10.86
C GLN A 816 -0.01 12.45 -11.15
N THR A 817 -0.45 11.19 -11.30
CA THR A 817 -1.86 10.85 -11.57
C THR A 817 -2.74 11.26 -10.39
N GLN A 818 -2.44 10.79 -9.17
CA GLN A 818 -3.25 11.18 -8.00
C GLN A 818 -3.13 12.68 -7.69
N LYS A 819 -1.98 13.31 -7.95
CA LYS A 819 -1.81 14.76 -7.78
C LYS A 819 -2.74 15.55 -8.71
N HIS A 820 -2.86 15.18 -9.99
CA HIS A 820 -3.84 15.79 -10.89
C HIS A 820 -5.29 15.59 -10.41
N GLU A 821 -5.64 14.40 -9.93
CA GLU A 821 -6.96 14.13 -9.38
C GLU A 821 -7.28 14.99 -8.13
N LEU A 822 -6.29 15.22 -7.27
CA LEU A 822 -6.43 16.07 -6.09
C LEU A 822 -6.67 17.52 -6.47
N MET A 823 -5.92 18.05 -7.45
CA MET A 823 -6.14 19.40 -7.97
C MET A 823 -7.59 19.59 -8.41
N LEU A 824 -8.12 18.64 -9.19
CA LEU A 824 -9.51 18.67 -9.64
C LEU A 824 -10.51 18.60 -8.48
N LEU A 825 -10.26 17.73 -7.48
CA LEU A 825 -11.14 17.65 -6.31
C LEU A 825 -11.16 18.96 -5.52
N ASN A 826 -9.99 19.56 -5.28
CA ASN A 826 -9.85 20.83 -4.59
C ASN A 826 -10.57 21.96 -5.33
N GLU A 827 -10.45 22.03 -6.66
CA GLU A 827 -11.20 22.96 -7.48
C GLU A 827 -12.72 22.79 -7.32
N GLN A 828 -13.21 21.55 -7.31
CA GLN A 828 -14.65 21.27 -7.15
C GLN A 828 -15.15 21.60 -5.75
N PHE A 829 -14.37 21.36 -4.69
CA PHE A 829 -14.71 21.81 -3.34
C PHE A 829 -14.83 23.34 -3.25
N LYS A 830 -13.93 24.09 -3.90
CA LYS A 830 -14.00 25.55 -3.96
C LYS A 830 -15.21 26.09 -4.75
N LEU A 831 -15.73 25.30 -5.70
CA LEU A 831 -16.92 25.64 -6.48
C LEU A 831 -18.24 25.30 -5.76
N MET A 832 -18.19 24.43 -4.76
CA MET A 832 -19.34 23.98 -3.98
C MET A 832 -20.01 25.11 -3.20
N ASP A 833 -19.23 26.06 -2.69
CA ASP A 833 -19.68 27.27 -1.97
C ASP A 833 -20.52 28.25 -2.83
N LYS A 834 -20.50 28.10 -4.16
CA LYS A 834 -21.19 29.00 -5.11
C LYS A 834 -22.51 28.42 -5.64
N GLN A 835 -22.92 27.24 -5.18
CA GLN A 835 -24.15 26.53 -5.55
C GLN A 835 -25.09 26.44 -4.36
#